data_AF-A0AAP2CJK9-F1
#
_entry.id   AF-A0AAP2CJK9-F1
#
_cell.length_a   1.000
_cell.length_b   1.000
_cell.length_c   1.000
_cell.angle_alpha   90.00
_cell.angle_beta   90.00
_cell.angle_gamma   90.00
#
_symmetry.space_group_name_H-M   'P 1'
#
loop_
_entity.id
_entity.type
_entity.pdbx_description
1 polymer ?
#
loop_
_entity_poly.entity_id
_entity_poly.type
_entity_poly.pdbx_seq_one_letter_code
_entity_poly.pdbx_strand_id
1 'polypeptide(L)'
;MTDSKFISLAELPSALTSIKLPNIQRGFAWRPHQIEDFWDSLLRGYPVGSFVISKPTQMDDSLELLLDGQQRATCISLAFNDGTFRDSEKNLKIFVDIDPKPLPDGDSRKYVFRVITKSHPWGYQLADNKKRLTASNIREALKKYKQQDYLKADLNEFYPYEAVFPIPLSFFTSTKDSSEFIEKLQDWCHYPSLLAAKLEEDDNEAKTKEAINDKAKDYFDHFQECLTKQKIPFVYLSTSQDEEQRGIDDLENLFVRLNSSGTPLSADELNYSILKAHLSPDLQNQLEKACGNFSPPQHFIMIAYRLFLLQKAKSSSNIGLRIKPKDFQKRIQQEAEPFIFFLKDLIDGEQILRIRNLLVYNGVSLPFGFPFPIFRQLAPELLFILFYRTTIEKDDLEKDKDLHRRALGIISLLHWLVKKQEYNKLLRQIQPLLKTDSEFFWSSSLLQRAQLNDVLPAIPGLKIIQTIKSGSLRKNTNTIDRFNKKTAWEFDILIHRVLNNKSLVLYNQRAFLAKLFSDEHYILEDTNQPFDWDHIYPYEFFHRKRKVAPILYDWYNSIGNLRAWPYALNRMDSNKTPKVKFYCNGEDPNHRSLKSFRENFPDLFDGPKSNGQLFLEWSCCKKKWSTADMTDLNNDGVKVFELIRDRSLDLITHWYKQLQIDKLLEEKGVKGLEKYLKKKCWKKNPGDHHLLEDYFVGESRWLKPELSGELKPMWIYMVFPEDVPEQIGEGKIEFGLYLPESEEQVSLQPLKEKEELNLYQNDDIEQWIYKRYTLGSHNRHSYQDLFRELKSWLQNLGLSDEVAGAFMNSIKKRGRKLEEEVMG
;
A
#
# COMPACT_ATOMS: atom_id res chain seq x y z
N MET A 1 37.89 14.07 24.68
CA MET A 1 38.61 12.89 24.17
C MET A 1 37.59 11.77 24.11
N THR A 2 37.31 11.23 22.94
CA THR A 2 36.41 10.07 22.82
C THR A 2 37.13 8.85 23.36
N ASP A 3 36.66 8.29 24.47
CA ASP A 3 37.14 6.98 24.94
C ASP A 3 36.74 5.92 23.91
N SER A 4 37.73 5.21 23.37
CA SER A 4 37.47 4.09 22.45
C SER A 4 37.92 2.79 23.10
N LYS A 5 36.99 1.85 23.26
CA LYS A 5 37.26 0.48 23.70
C LYS A 5 37.24 -0.45 22.50
N PHE A 6 38.10 -1.46 22.47
CA PHE A 6 38.04 -2.51 21.46
C PHE A 6 37.44 -3.76 22.10
N ILE A 7 36.32 -4.24 21.57
CA ILE A 7 35.63 -5.44 22.06
C ILE A 7 35.80 -6.56 21.04
N SER A 8 36.20 -7.75 21.50
CA SER A 8 36.29 -8.92 20.60
C SER A 8 34.90 -9.41 20.19
N LEU A 9 34.80 -10.15 19.08
CA LEU A 9 33.50 -10.72 18.68
C LEU A 9 32.96 -11.70 19.74
N ALA A 10 33.83 -12.42 20.44
CA ALA A 10 33.44 -13.33 21.53
C ALA A 10 32.85 -12.60 22.75
N GLU A 11 33.36 -11.42 23.08
CA GLU A 11 32.87 -10.58 24.20
C GLU A 11 31.62 -9.78 23.84
N LEU A 12 31.32 -9.64 22.56
CA LEU A 12 30.27 -8.76 22.05
C LEU A 12 28.88 -9.09 22.62
N PRO A 13 28.40 -10.36 22.63
CA PRO A 13 27.06 -10.66 23.15
C PRO A 13 26.90 -10.20 24.60
N SER A 14 27.90 -10.47 25.46
CA SER A 14 27.90 -10.03 26.85
C SER A 14 27.94 -8.50 26.95
N ALA A 15 28.76 -7.82 26.15
CA ALA A 15 28.79 -6.35 26.13
C ALA A 15 27.45 -5.73 25.69
N LEU A 16 26.71 -6.41 24.81
CA LEU A 16 25.41 -5.95 24.34
C LEU A 16 24.30 -6.12 25.39
N THR A 17 24.45 -6.99 26.40
CA THR A 17 23.45 -7.12 27.47
C THR A 17 23.29 -5.85 28.31
N SER A 18 24.35 -5.06 28.44
CA SER A 18 24.36 -3.74 29.09
C SER A 18 24.03 -2.57 28.16
N ILE A 19 23.85 -2.83 26.85
CA ILE A 19 23.60 -1.81 25.83
C ILE A 19 22.18 -1.97 25.30
N LYS A 20 21.35 -0.94 25.45
CA LYS A 20 20.03 -0.89 24.85
C LYS A 20 20.08 -0.29 23.45
N LEU A 21 19.14 -0.75 22.63
CA LEU A 21 18.81 -0.05 21.39
C LEU A 21 17.99 1.20 21.73
N PRO A 22 18.26 2.36 21.11
CA PRO A 22 17.40 3.53 21.24
C PRO A 22 15.97 3.21 20.80
N ASN A 23 14.96 3.78 21.46
CA ASN A 23 13.56 3.63 21.08
C ASN A 23 13.29 4.09 19.63
N ILE A 24 14.15 4.96 19.09
CA ILE A 24 14.12 5.52 17.73
C ILE A 24 14.60 4.51 16.66
N GLN A 25 15.01 3.30 17.04
CA GLN A 25 15.50 2.31 16.10
C GLN A 25 14.39 1.48 15.41
N ARG A 26 14.55 1.23 14.10
CA ARG A 26 13.74 0.25 13.35
C ARG A 26 14.11 -1.20 13.66
N GLY A 27 13.24 -2.13 13.31
CA GLY A 27 13.53 -3.57 13.39
C GLY A 27 14.76 -4.00 12.59
N PHE A 28 15.15 -5.26 12.76
CA PHE A 28 16.16 -5.89 11.91
C PHE A 28 15.69 -5.88 10.45
N ALA A 29 16.51 -5.35 9.54
CA ALA A 29 16.13 -5.04 8.17
C ALA A 29 17.09 -5.61 7.11
N TRP A 30 18.14 -6.31 7.55
CA TRP A 30 19.06 -6.96 6.63
C TRP A 30 18.40 -8.15 5.93
N ARG A 31 18.55 -8.18 4.60
CA ARG A 31 18.15 -9.33 3.79
C ARG A 31 19.16 -10.48 3.99
N PRO A 32 18.74 -11.73 3.76
CA PRO A 32 19.59 -12.91 3.89
C PRO A 32 20.98 -12.79 3.24
N HIS A 33 21.08 -12.29 2.01
CA HIS A 33 22.38 -12.08 1.35
C HIS A 33 23.31 -11.10 2.11
N GLN A 34 22.77 -10.07 2.76
CA GLN A 34 23.58 -9.11 3.53
C GLN A 34 24.20 -9.77 4.77
N ILE A 35 23.48 -10.73 5.38
CA ILE A 35 23.97 -11.54 6.49
C ILE A 35 25.07 -12.48 6.00
N GLU A 36 24.84 -13.18 4.88
CA GLU A 36 25.83 -14.09 4.30
C GLU A 36 27.14 -13.37 3.93
N ASP A 37 27.04 -12.23 3.22
CA ASP A 37 28.19 -11.44 2.78
C ASP A 37 28.95 -10.82 3.98
N PHE A 38 28.23 -10.43 5.03
CA PHE A 38 28.84 -9.90 6.26
C PHE A 38 29.65 -10.97 7.00
N TRP A 39 29.10 -12.18 7.16
CA TRP A 39 29.83 -13.28 7.80
C TRP A 39 31.02 -13.79 6.97
N ASP A 40 30.91 -13.83 5.63
CA ASP A 40 32.07 -14.11 4.77
C ASP A 40 33.17 -13.06 4.96
N SER A 41 32.80 -11.78 5.08
CA SER A 41 33.76 -10.70 5.36
C SER A 41 34.41 -10.85 6.74
N LEU A 42 33.64 -11.20 7.77
CA LEU A 42 34.16 -11.45 9.12
C LEU A 42 35.18 -12.59 9.12
N LEU A 43 34.84 -13.73 8.54
CA LEU A 43 35.69 -14.92 8.56
C LEU A 43 36.97 -14.77 7.71
N ARG A 44 37.03 -13.76 6.84
CA ARG A 44 38.26 -13.35 6.13
C ARG A 44 39.15 -12.39 6.93
N GLY A 45 38.69 -11.92 8.08
CA GLY A 45 39.38 -10.93 8.89
C GLY A 45 39.22 -9.49 8.39
N TYR A 46 38.19 -9.18 7.58
CA TYR A 46 37.94 -7.79 7.17
C TYR A 46 37.44 -6.96 8.37
N PRO A 47 37.91 -5.71 8.53
CA PRO A 47 37.54 -4.91 9.69
C PRO A 47 36.05 -4.59 9.72
N VAL A 48 35.45 -4.60 10.91
CA VAL A 48 34.06 -4.18 11.13
C VAL A 48 34.05 -2.70 11.47
N GLY A 49 33.10 -1.96 10.90
CA GLY A 49 32.87 -0.55 11.25
C GLY A 49 32.56 -0.38 12.75
N SER A 50 32.92 0.78 13.30
CA SER A 50 32.73 1.09 14.72
C SER A 50 31.26 1.01 15.16
N PHE A 51 31.06 0.71 16.44
CA PHE A 51 29.80 0.88 17.13
C PHE A 51 29.85 2.19 17.90
N VAL A 52 28.88 3.08 17.66
CA VAL A 52 28.81 4.39 18.30
C VAL A 52 27.86 4.29 19.49
N ILE A 53 28.36 4.62 20.68
CA ILE A 53 27.63 4.45 21.94
C ILE A 53 27.48 5.79 22.65
N SER A 54 26.29 6.02 23.20
CA SER A 54 26.00 7.15 24.09
C SER A 54 25.71 6.65 25.51
N LYS A 55 26.21 7.37 26.52
CA LYS A 55 25.76 7.23 27.90
C LYS A 55 24.60 8.21 28.13
N PRO A 56 23.43 7.77 28.63
CA PRO A 56 22.32 8.67 28.90
C PRO A 56 22.61 9.52 30.13
N THR A 57 22.11 10.75 30.12
CA THR A 57 22.43 11.77 31.14
C THR A 57 21.50 11.74 32.36
N GLN A 58 20.35 11.04 32.32
CA GLN A 58 19.31 11.18 33.39
C GLN A 58 18.44 9.95 33.70
N MET A 59 18.69 8.76 33.16
CA MET A 59 17.95 7.55 33.56
C MET A 59 18.89 6.37 33.72
N ASP A 60 19.17 6.04 34.98
CA ASP A 60 19.92 4.86 35.42
C ASP A 60 21.37 4.83 34.88
N ASP A 61 22.35 5.15 35.75
CA ASP A 61 23.80 5.28 35.45
C ASP A 61 24.45 4.02 34.83
N SER A 62 23.67 2.98 34.54
CA SER A 62 24.12 1.66 34.07
C SER A 62 23.80 1.34 32.60
N LEU A 63 22.98 2.14 31.89
CA LEU A 63 22.41 1.73 30.59
C LEU A 63 22.98 2.49 29.38
N GLU A 64 23.85 1.85 28.60
CA GLU A 64 24.43 2.44 27.37
C GLU A 64 23.48 2.34 26.17
N LEU A 65 23.53 3.28 25.20
CA LEU A 65 22.68 3.30 24.00
C LEU A 65 23.48 3.12 22.70
N LEU A 66 23.09 2.16 21.84
CA LEU A 66 23.72 1.90 20.54
C LEU A 66 23.16 2.80 19.43
N LEU A 67 23.90 3.82 18.99
CA LEU A 67 23.47 4.78 17.97
C LEU A 67 23.79 4.37 16.52
N ASP A 68 24.88 3.63 16.30
CA ASP A 68 25.26 3.09 15.00
C ASP A 68 25.83 1.66 15.14
N GLY A 69 25.72 0.86 14.08
CA GLY A 69 26.16 -0.53 14.05
C GLY A 69 25.07 -1.54 14.41
N GLN A 70 23.84 -1.08 14.62
CA GLN A 70 22.71 -1.88 15.10
C GLN A 70 22.44 -3.16 14.28
N GLN A 71 22.44 -3.07 12.94
CA GLN A 71 22.19 -4.24 12.09
C GLN A 71 23.35 -5.25 12.17
N ARG A 72 24.60 -4.77 12.25
CA ARG A 72 25.79 -5.60 12.45
C ARG A 72 25.76 -6.28 13.81
N ALA A 73 25.47 -5.53 14.87
CA ALA A 73 25.34 -6.03 16.23
C ALA A 73 24.28 -7.14 16.32
N THR A 74 23.07 -6.87 15.78
CA THR A 74 21.99 -7.87 15.72
C THR A 74 22.40 -9.12 14.95
N CYS A 75 23.07 -8.95 13.81
CA CYS A 75 23.56 -10.07 12.99
C CYS A 75 24.58 -10.94 13.72
N ILE A 76 25.47 -10.34 14.51
CA ILE A 76 26.43 -11.07 15.35
C ILE A 76 25.69 -11.80 16.47
N SER A 77 24.80 -11.12 17.20
CA SER A 77 23.99 -11.73 18.27
C SER A 77 23.18 -12.95 17.78
N LEU A 78 22.61 -12.89 16.57
CA LEU A 78 21.90 -14.01 15.94
C LEU A 78 22.75 -15.29 15.85
N ALA A 79 24.07 -15.18 15.73
CA ALA A 79 24.96 -16.35 15.68
C ALA A 79 25.21 -16.98 17.06
N PHE A 80 25.01 -16.26 18.17
CA PHE A 80 25.25 -16.78 19.52
C PHE A 80 24.03 -17.44 20.15
N ASN A 81 22.85 -17.38 19.51
CA ASN A 81 21.56 -17.79 20.09
C ASN A 81 21.21 -17.10 21.43
N ASP A 82 22.03 -16.15 21.89
CA ASP A 82 21.70 -15.23 22.97
C ASP A 82 20.59 -14.32 22.48
N GLY A 83 19.53 -14.18 23.29
CA GLY A 83 18.33 -13.41 22.94
C GLY A 83 18.72 -12.15 22.19
N THR A 84 18.31 -12.05 20.92
CA THR A 84 18.70 -10.89 20.13
C THR A 84 17.96 -9.66 20.67
N PHE A 85 18.30 -8.46 20.21
CA PHE A 85 17.60 -7.27 20.70
C PHE A 85 16.06 -7.29 20.47
N ARG A 86 15.52 -8.28 19.72
CA ARG A 86 14.10 -8.57 19.46
C ARG A 86 13.89 -10.09 19.26
N ASP A 87 12.66 -10.58 19.09
CA ASP A 87 12.35 -12.02 18.79
C ASP A 87 12.80 -12.51 17.38
N SER A 88 13.95 -12.05 16.86
CA SER A 88 14.38 -12.33 15.47
C SER A 88 14.88 -13.76 15.27
N GLU A 89 15.41 -14.38 16.32
CA GLU A 89 15.91 -15.76 16.35
C GLU A 89 14.84 -16.82 16.04
N LYS A 90 13.55 -16.48 16.24
CA LYS A 90 12.42 -17.37 15.90
C LYS A 90 12.14 -17.44 14.40
N ASN A 91 12.67 -16.49 13.63
CA ASN A 91 12.32 -16.29 12.22
C ASN A 91 13.47 -16.53 11.24
N LEU A 92 14.71 -16.70 11.71
CA LEU A 92 15.91 -16.79 10.87
C LEU A 92 16.99 -17.67 11.50
N LYS A 93 17.75 -18.41 10.67
CA LYS A 93 18.95 -19.16 11.09
C LYS A 93 20.09 -19.02 10.09
N ILE A 94 21.31 -19.07 10.61
CA ILE A 94 22.56 -18.89 9.86
C ILE A 94 23.34 -20.21 9.89
N PHE A 95 23.87 -20.59 8.74
CA PHE A 95 24.70 -21.78 8.54
C PHE A 95 25.99 -21.39 7.82
N VAL A 96 27.03 -22.21 7.97
CA VAL A 96 28.20 -22.21 7.09
C VAL A 96 28.31 -23.57 6.42
N ASP A 97 28.44 -23.59 5.09
CA ASP A 97 28.71 -24.81 4.34
C ASP A 97 30.21 -25.05 4.33
N ILE A 98 30.66 -26.13 4.99
CA ILE A 98 32.09 -26.48 5.10
C ILE A 98 32.61 -27.23 3.88
N ASP A 99 31.72 -27.65 2.98
CA ASP A 99 32.07 -28.37 1.75
C ASP A 99 31.27 -27.87 0.53
N PRO A 100 31.25 -26.56 0.26
CA PRO A 100 30.35 -25.98 -0.72
C PRO A 100 30.69 -26.43 -2.15
N LYS A 101 29.66 -26.47 -3.01
CA LYS A 101 29.86 -26.63 -4.45
C LYS A 101 30.67 -25.46 -5.02
N PRO A 102 31.40 -25.65 -6.13
CA PRO A 102 32.10 -24.57 -6.81
C PRO A 102 31.16 -23.40 -7.10
N LEU A 103 31.60 -22.19 -6.76
CA LEU A 103 30.86 -20.97 -7.01
C LEU A 103 30.98 -20.54 -8.48
N PRO A 104 29.99 -19.81 -9.03
CA PRO A 104 30.07 -19.29 -10.39
C PRO A 104 31.23 -18.32 -10.60
N ASP A 105 31.71 -18.21 -11.84
CA ASP A 105 32.75 -17.25 -12.22
C ASP A 105 32.35 -15.81 -11.84
N GLY A 106 33.25 -15.11 -11.13
CA GLY A 106 33.04 -13.75 -10.66
C GLY A 106 32.40 -13.63 -9.27
N ASP A 107 32.00 -14.73 -8.65
CA ASP A 107 31.65 -14.75 -7.23
C ASP A 107 32.91 -14.74 -6.38
N SER A 108 33.07 -13.70 -5.57
CA SER A 108 34.28 -13.54 -4.75
C SER A 108 34.23 -14.29 -3.43
N ARG A 109 33.09 -14.88 -3.01
CA ARG A 109 32.90 -15.50 -1.69
C ARG A 109 33.89 -16.65 -1.45
N LYS A 110 34.44 -16.73 -0.23
CA LYS A 110 35.48 -17.71 0.17
C LYS A 110 34.86 -18.71 1.13
N TYR A 111 34.08 -18.19 2.08
CA TYR A 111 33.28 -18.99 2.99
C TYR A 111 31.81 -18.88 2.61
N VAL A 112 31.14 -20.02 2.43
CA VAL A 112 29.77 -20.06 1.95
C VAL A 112 28.82 -20.08 3.14
N PHE A 113 28.52 -18.89 3.65
CA PHE A 113 27.44 -18.71 4.62
C PHE A 113 26.08 -18.81 3.92
N ARG A 114 25.10 -19.38 4.63
CA ARG A 114 23.75 -19.62 4.10
C ARG A 114 22.70 -19.29 5.15
N VAL A 115 21.68 -18.55 4.75
CA VAL A 115 20.59 -18.15 5.65
C VAL A 115 19.28 -18.80 5.24
N ILE A 116 18.53 -19.29 6.22
CA ILE A 116 17.14 -19.72 6.06
C ILE A 116 16.23 -18.82 6.89
N THR A 117 15.00 -18.61 6.43
CA THR A 117 14.00 -17.80 7.13
C THR A 117 12.69 -18.55 7.24
N LYS A 118 11.77 -18.10 8.09
CA LYS A 118 10.41 -18.69 8.17
C LYS A 118 9.69 -18.69 6.80
N SER A 119 10.00 -17.71 5.96
CA SER A 119 9.47 -17.59 4.60
C SER A 119 10.17 -18.52 3.60
N HIS A 120 11.46 -18.79 3.81
CA HIS A 120 12.31 -19.63 2.97
C HIS A 120 13.15 -20.56 3.85
N PRO A 121 12.52 -21.60 4.46
CA PRO A 121 13.22 -22.47 5.41
C PRO A 121 14.25 -23.37 4.74
N TRP A 122 14.21 -23.47 3.41
CA TRP A 122 15.19 -24.12 2.54
C TRP A 122 16.32 -23.19 2.04
N GLY A 123 16.26 -21.90 2.34
CA GLY A 123 17.25 -20.89 1.95
C GLY A 123 17.12 -20.35 0.52
N TYR A 124 18.23 -19.80 0.01
CA TYR A 124 18.35 -19.07 -1.26
C TYR A 124 19.24 -19.82 -2.26
N GLN A 125 19.36 -19.33 -3.50
CA GLN A 125 20.24 -19.97 -4.50
C GLN A 125 21.71 -19.81 -4.10
N LEU A 126 22.51 -20.85 -4.30
CA LEU A 126 23.96 -20.81 -4.12
C LEU A 126 24.61 -19.88 -5.13
N ALA A 127 24.19 -19.94 -6.40
CA ALA A 127 24.79 -19.16 -7.49
C ALA A 127 24.50 -17.65 -7.41
N ASP A 128 23.40 -17.26 -6.77
CA ASP A 128 23.02 -15.86 -6.54
C ASP A 128 22.17 -15.81 -5.26
N ASN A 129 22.81 -15.51 -4.13
CA ASN A 129 22.17 -15.50 -2.82
C ASN A 129 21.09 -14.42 -2.65
N LYS A 130 20.93 -13.52 -3.63
CA LYS A 130 19.81 -12.56 -3.68
C LYS A 130 18.55 -13.19 -4.28
N LYS A 131 18.67 -14.32 -4.96
CA LYS A 131 17.55 -15.02 -5.61
C LYS A 131 17.07 -16.21 -4.78
N ARG A 132 15.75 -16.35 -4.76
CA ARG A 132 15.07 -17.51 -4.16
C ARG A 132 15.36 -18.78 -4.92
N LEU A 133 15.31 -19.91 -4.23
CA LEU A 133 15.25 -21.21 -4.89
C LEU A 133 14.14 -21.25 -5.95
N THR A 134 14.42 -21.96 -7.04
CA THR A 134 13.40 -22.23 -8.04
C THR A 134 12.26 -23.01 -7.40
N ALA A 135 11.04 -22.87 -7.92
CA ALA A 135 9.91 -23.63 -7.41
C ALA A 135 10.23 -25.14 -7.34
N SER A 136 10.97 -25.68 -8.33
CA SER A 136 11.35 -27.10 -8.34
C SER A 136 12.20 -27.47 -7.13
N ASN A 137 13.26 -26.72 -6.86
CA ASN A 137 14.15 -26.96 -5.72
C ASN A 137 13.39 -26.84 -4.39
N ILE A 138 12.43 -25.90 -4.27
CA ILE A 138 11.57 -25.78 -3.08
C ILE A 138 10.76 -27.06 -2.82
N ARG A 139 10.24 -27.73 -3.85
CA ARG A 139 9.53 -29.01 -3.66
C ARG A 139 10.46 -30.12 -3.22
N GLU A 140 11.62 -30.20 -3.85
CA GLU A 140 12.59 -31.25 -3.55
C GLU A 140 13.10 -31.07 -2.12
N ALA A 141 13.32 -29.84 -1.70
CA ALA A 141 13.50 -29.45 -0.31
C ALA A 141 12.35 -29.95 0.59
N LEU A 142 11.10 -29.55 0.34
CA LEU A 142 9.95 -29.97 1.17
C LEU A 142 9.80 -31.50 1.25
N LYS A 143 10.05 -32.20 0.14
CA LYS A 143 10.07 -33.67 0.10
C LYS A 143 11.22 -34.24 0.94
N LYS A 144 12.41 -33.65 0.84
CA LYS A 144 13.61 -34.02 1.63
C LYS A 144 13.34 -33.87 3.13
N TYR A 145 12.74 -32.75 3.53
CA TYR A 145 12.42 -32.44 4.93
C TYR A 145 11.13 -33.13 5.43
N LYS A 146 10.39 -33.83 4.55
CA LYS A 146 9.10 -34.47 4.86
C LYS A 146 8.06 -33.49 5.43
N GLN A 147 8.08 -32.23 4.98
CA GLN A 147 7.20 -31.16 5.44
C GLN A 147 6.10 -30.84 4.43
N GLN A 148 4.86 -30.65 4.93
CA GLN A 148 3.70 -30.27 4.11
C GLN A 148 3.37 -28.77 4.24
N ASP A 149 3.32 -28.26 5.47
CA ASP A 149 3.08 -26.84 5.78
C ASP A 149 4.28 -26.24 6.54
N TYR A 150 5.20 -25.68 5.77
CA TYR A 150 6.44 -25.12 6.30
C TYR A 150 6.24 -23.86 7.15
N LEU A 151 5.05 -23.25 7.11
CA LEU A 151 4.74 -22.09 7.95
C LEU A 151 4.41 -22.50 9.38
N LYS A 152 3.99 -23.75 9.61
CA LYS A 152 3.75 -24.29 10.96
C LYS A 152 4.96 -25.02 11.53
N ALA A 153 5.79 -25.63 10.68
CA ALA A 153 6.99 -26.36 11.09
C ALA A 153 8.04 -25.47 11.76
N ASP A 154 8.80 -26.04 12.70
CA ASP A 154 9.88 -25.33 13.38
C ASP A 154 11.09 -25.17 12.44
N LEU A 155 11.79 -24.03 12.49
CA LEU A 155 12.98 -23.81 11.66
C LEU A 155 14.13 -24.78 11.97
N ASN A 156 14.12 -25.48 13.11
CA ASN A 156 15.08 -26.55 13.45
C ASN A 156 14.93 -27.78 12.54
N GLU A 157 13.77 -27.96 11.91
CA GLU A 157 13.49 -29.08 11.01
C GLU A 157 14.11 -28.88 9.62
N PHE A 158 14.75 -27.75 9.37
CA PHE A 158 15.28 -27.38 8.07
C PHE A 158 16.75 -26.97 8.11
N TYR A 159 17.38 -27.03 6.94
CA TYR A 159 18.73 -26.52 6.65
C TYR A 159 18.77 -26.03 5.19
N PRO A 160 19.79 -25.25 4.76
CA PRO A 160 19.86 -24.74 3.39
C PRO A 160 19.92 -25.87 2.35
N TYR A 161 18.98 -25.92 1.41
CA TYR A 161 18.79 -27.06 0.51
C TYR A 161 19.93 -27.26 -0.50
N GLU A 162 20.48 -26.17 -1.06
CA GLU A 162 21.60 -26.25 -2.00
C GLU A 162 22.98 -26.28 -1.32
N ALA A 163 23.03 -26.34 0.01
CA ALA A 163 24.28 -26.57 0.74
C ALA A 163 24.60 -28.07 0.78
N VAL A 164 25.89 -28.39 0.78
CA VAL A 164 26.40 -29.77 0.77
C VAL A 164 26.52 -30.27 2.20
N PHE A 165 27.27 -29.57 3.04
CA PHE A 165 27.43 -29.90 4.45
C PHE A 165 27.29 -28.64 5.32
N PRO A 166 26.06 -28.11 5.45
CA PRO A 166 25.80 -26.92 6.25
C PRO A 166 25.83 -27.25 7.75
N ILE A 167 26.59 -26.48 8.51
CA ILE A 167 26.61 -26.54 9.98
C ILE A 167 25.96 -25.26 10.54
N PRO A 168 25.03 -25.37 11.50
CA PRO A 168 24.48 -24.19 12.17
C PRO A 168 25.59 -23.33 12.78
N LEU A 169 25.56 -22.03 12.48
CA LEU A 169 26.60 -21.11 12.97
C LEU A 169 26.66 -21.06 14.51
N SER A 170 25.52 -21.28 15.16
CA SER A 170 25.43 -21.35 16.62
C SER A 170 26.22 -22.48 17.25
N PHE A 171 26.60 -23.52 16.51
CA PHE A 171 27.44 -24.58 17.06
C PHE A 171 28.86 -24.09 17.32
N PHE A 172 29.38 -23.23 16.43
CA PHE A 172 30.70 -22.65 16.57
C PHE A 172 30.79 -21.67 17.75
N THR A 173 29.71 -20.97 18.07
CA THR A 173 29.70 -19.96 19.15
C THR A 173 29.35 -20.54 20.53
N SER A 174 28.63 -21.67 20.58
CA SER A 174 28.13 -22.25 21.84
C SER A 174 28.98 -23.38 22.41
N THR A 175 30.06 -23.78 21.74
CA THR A 175 30.96 -24.87 22.16
C THR A 175 32.33 -24.32 22.52
N LYS A 176 33.00 -24.94 23.49
CA LYS A 176 34.24 -24.42 24.08
C LYS A 176 35.50 -24.92 23.37
N ASP A 177 35.47 -26.15 22.88
CA ASP A 177 36.59 -26.78 22.22
C ASP A 177 36.13 -27.67 21.06
N SER A 178 37.09 -28.10 20.24
CA SER A 178 36.81 -28.90 19.04
C SER A 178 36.15 -30.24 19.35
N SER A 179 36.36 -30.81 20.54
CA SER A 179 35.78 -32.11 20.90
C SER A 179 34.29 -31.96 21.19
N GLU A 180 33.92 -30.96 21.99
CA GLU A 180 32.52 -30.62 22.26
C GLU A 180 31.78 -30.21 20.97
N PHE A 181 32.45 -29.47 20.09
CA PHE A 181 31.91 -29.10 18.77
C PHE A 181 31.57 -30.33 17.91
N ILE A 182 32.48 -31.30 17.84
CA ILE A 182 32.26 -32.52 17.06
C ILE A 182 31.16 -33.40 17.68
N GLU A 183 31.11 -33.52 19.01
CA GLU A 183 30.02 -34.22 19.71
C GLU A 183 28.66 -33.59 19.36
N LYS A 184 28.56 -32.27 19.48
CA LYS A 184 27.34 -31.51 19.14
C LYS A 184 26.95 -31.62 17.67
N LEU A 185 27.94 -31.65 16.77
CA LEU A 185 27.70 -31.87 15.34
C LEU A 185 27.12 -33.26 15.08
N GLN A 186 27.65 -34.29 15.73
CA GLN A 186 27.20 -35.68 15.56
C GLN A 186 25.82 -35.94 16.17
N ASP A 187 25.49 -35.26 17.26
CA ASP A 187 24.18 -35.32 17.92
C ASP A 187 23.08 -34.56 17.16
N TRP A 188 23.46 -33.72 16.19
CA TRP A 188 22.49 -32.94 15.44
C TRP A 188 21.59 -33.83 14.58
N CYS A 189 20.27 -33.62 14.67
CA CYS A 189 19.28 -34.47 14.02
C CYS A 189 19.44 -34.60 12.49
N HIS A 190 20.09 -33.63 11.83
CA HIS A 190 20.34 -33.65 10.39
C HIS A 190 21.66 -34.32 10.00
N TYR A 191 22.58 -34.55 10.93
CA TYR A 191 23.90 -35.13 10.67
C TYR A 191 23.84 -36.49 9.96
N PRO A 192 22.99 -37.48 10.37
CA PRO A 192 22.91 -38.75 9.67
C PRO A 192 22.48 -38.60 8.21
N SER A 193 21.56 -37.67 7.92
CA SER A 193 21.09 -37.42 6.55
C SER A 193 22.15 -36.75 5.68
N LEU A 194 22.98 -35.87 6.25
CA LEU A 194 24.07 -35.21 5.54
C LEU A 194 25.23 -36.16 5.28
N LEU A 195 25.58 -36.99 6.28
CA LEU A 195 26.59 -38.04 6.13
C LEU A 195 26.17 -39.05 5.06
N ALA A 196 24.93 -39.55 5.09
CA ALA A 196 24.44 -40.50 4.10
C ALA A 196 24.53 -39.95 2.67
N ALA A 197 24.21 -38.67 2.47
CA ALA A 197 24.35 -38.01 1.17
C ALA A 197 25.80 -37.90 0.68
N LYS A 198 26.78 -37.88 1.60
CA LYS A 198 28.21 -37.92 1.26
C LYS A 198 28.73 -39.31 0.97
N LEU A 199 28.18 -40.33 1.61
CA LEU A 199 28.55 -41.73 1.35
C LEU A 199 28.09 -42.24 -0.01
N GLU A 200 27.11 -41.60 -0.64
CA GLU A 200 26.77 -41.89 -2.05
C GLU A 200 27.92 -41.54 -3.02
N GLU A 201 28.93 -40.77 -2.58
CA GLU A 201 30.13 -40.40 -3.34
C GLU A 201 31.40 -41.22 -2.96
N ASP A 202 31.42 -41.93 -1.82
CA ASP A 202 32.58 -42.68 -1.28
C ASP A 202 32.15 -43.96 -0.51
N ASP A 203 32.76 -45.11 -0.80
CA ASP A 203 32.38 -46.43 -0.27
C ASP A 203 32.79 -46.66 1.21
N ASN A 204 33.57 -45.76 1.85
CA ASN A 204 34.09 -45.97 3.22
C ASN A 204 33.60 -44.95 4.25
N GLU A 205 32.63 -45.38 5.08
CA GLU A 205 32.02 -44.55 6.12
C GLU A 205 33.01 -43.97 7.14
N ALA A 206 34.01 -44.74 7.58
CA ALA A 206 34.97 -44.28 8.58
C ALA A 206 35.85 -43.15 8.04
N LYS A 207 36.32 -43.28 6.79
CA LYS A 207 37.14 -42.25 6.13
C LYS A 207 36.34 -40.98 5.86
N THR A 208 35.10 -41.10 5.42
CA THR A 208 34.23 -39.94 5.17
C THR A 208 33.94 -39.17 6.45
N LYS A 209 33.68 -39.87 7.56
CA LYS A 209 33.51 -39.26 8.89
C LYS A 209 34.78 -38.52 9.34
N GLU A 210 35.94 -39.15 9.18
CA GLU A 210 37.23 -38.55 9.54
C GLU A 210 37.48 -37.26 8.73
N ALA A 211 37.31 -37.30 7.40
CA ALA A 211 37.49 -36.13 6.54
C ALA A 211 36.51 -34.98 6.85
N ILE A 212 35.26 -35.29 7.19
CA ILE A 212 34.27 -34.28 7.63
C ILE A 212 34.69 -33.67 8.95
N ASN A 213 35.08 -34.49 9.93
CA ASN A 213 35.51 -34.02 11.25
C ASN A 213 36.76 -33.14 11.14
N ASP A 214 37.72 -33.51 10.31
CA ASP A 214 38.94 -32.71 10.08
C ASP A 214 38.60 -31.35 9.48
N LYS A 215 37.79 -31.30 8.40
CA LYS A 215 37.33 -30.03 7.82
C LYS A 215 36.54 -29.20 8.82
N ALA A 216 35.63 -29.82 9.57
CA ALA A 216 34.80 -29.15 10.55
C ALA A 216 35.65 -28.56 11.68
N LYS A 217 36.70 -29.27 12.10
CA LYS A 217 37.68 -28.80 13.08
C LYS A 217 38.51 -27.64 12.54
N ASP A 218 39.00 -27.70 11.31
CA ASP A 218 39.72 -26.58 10.68
C ASP A 218 38.87 -25.30 10.64
N TYR A 219 37.59 -25.44 10.27
CA TYR A 219 36.64 -24.34 10.31
C TYR A 219 36.41 -23.84 11.74
N PHE A 220 36.28 -24.74 12.71
CA PHE A 220 36.11 -24.38 14.11
C PHE A 220 37.30 -23.59 14.65
N ASP A 221 38.53 -24.08 14.45
CA ASP A 221 39.75 -23.43 14.91
C ASP A 221 39.91 -22.03 14.28
N HIS A 222 39.69 -21.93 12.96
CA HIS A 222 39.72 -20.64 12.25
C HIS A 222 38.62 -19.67 12.72
N PHE A 223 37.42 -20.19 13.03
CA PHE A 223 36.32 -19.38 13.54
C PHE A 223 36.60 -18.87 14.95
N GLN A 224 37.11 -19.72 15.85
CA GLN A 224 37.53 -19.32 17.21
C GLN A 224 38.66 -18.29 17.16
N GLU A 225 39.61 -18.44 16.24
CA GLU A 225 40.63 -17.44 15.99
C GLU A 225 40.02 -16.10 15.57
N CYS A 226 39.07 -16.09 14.65
CA CYS A 226 38.37 -14.87 14.24
C CYS A 226 37.59 -14.25 15.40
N LEU A 227 36.88 -15.05 16.20
CA LEU A 227 36.10 -14.56 17.33
C LEU A 227 36.96 -13.83 18.39
N THR A 228 38.17 -14.33 18.61
CA THR A 228 39.10 -13.81 19.63
C THR A 228 39.97 -12.66 19.12
N LYS A 229 40.48 -12.76 17.88
CA LYS A 229 41.42 -11.76 17.33
C LYS A 229 40.73 -10.55 16.74
N GLN A 230 39.54 -10.71 16.15
CA GLN A 230 38.85 -9.61 15.50
C GLN A 230 38.18 -8.72 16.55
N LYS A 231 38.49 -7.42 16.49
CA LYS A 231 37.99 -6.44 17.47
C LYS A 231 37.17 -5.36 16.78
N ILE A 232 36.04 -5.03 17.40
CA ILE A 232 35.15 -3.95 16.98
C ILE A 232 35.47 -2.69 17.81
N PRO A 233 35.71 -1.53 17.17
CA PRO A 233 35.86 -0.28 17.89
C PRO A 233 34.52 0.19 18.46
N PHE A 234 34.46 0.34 19.78
CA PHE A 234 33.37 0.96 20.52
C PHE A 234 33.74 2.41 20.78
N VAL A 235 33.09 3.33 20.08
CA VAL A 235 33.35 4.77 20.17
C VAL A 235 32.33 5.39 21.10
N TYR A 236 32.78 5.79 22.28
CA TYR A 236 31.94 6.48 23.25
C TYR A 236 31.91 7.97 22.94
N LEU A 237 30.71 8.50 22.80
CA LEU A 237 30.49 9.93 22.66
C LEU A 237 30.83 10.62 23.99
N SER A 238 32.01 11.22 24.07
CA SER A 238 32.41 12.09 25.18
C SER A 238 31.74 13.45 25.01
N THR A 239 30.83 13.83 25.90
CA THR A 239 30.19 15.15 25.86
C THR A 239 30.93 16.11 26.77
N SER A 240 31.58 17.11 26.18
CA SER A 240 32.32 18.16 26.90
C SER A 240 31.59 19.52 26.89
N GLN A 241 30.25 19.53 26.78
CA GLN A 241 29.44 20.76 26.84
C GLN A 241 28.14 20.48 27.60
N ASP A 242 27.89 21.32 28.62
CA ASP A 242 26.67 21.52 29.42
C ASP A 242 25.67 20.36 29.40
N GLU A 243 25.89 19.42 30.32
CA GLU A 243 25.14 18.18 30.50
C GLU A 243 23.65 18.40 30.83
N GLU A 244 23.24 19.61 31.20
CA GLU A 244 21.85 19.96 31.51
C GLU A 244 21.00 20.39 30.30
N GLN A 245 21.60 20.69 29.14
CA GLN A 245 20.86 21.28 28.00
C GLN A 245 20.65 20.36 26.79
N ARG A 246 21.23 19.16 26.76
CA ARG A 246 20.93 18.22 25.67
C ARG A 246 19.56 17.58 25.86
N GLY A 247 18.57 18.15 25.21
CA GLY A 247 17.29 17.50 24.99
C GLY A 247 17.45 16.24 24.14
N ILE A 248 16.45 15.35 24.22
CA ILE A 248 16.31 14.13 23.41
C ILE A 248 16.67 14.39 21.93
N ASP A 249 16.34 15.59 21.42
CA ASP A 249 16.55 16.09 20.06
C ASP A 249 17.97 15.96 19.48
N ASP A 250 19.02 16.25 20.25
CA ASP A 250 20.39 16.22 19.72
C ASP A 250 20.84 14.78 19.47
N LEU A 251 20.40 13.84 20.33
CA LEU A 251 20.63 12.42 20.16
C LEU A 251 19.90 11.87 18.93
N GLU A 252 18.64 12.29 18.71
CA GLU A 252 17.87 11.87 17.54
C GLU A 252 18.48 12.40 16.24
N ASN A 253 18.87 13.68 16.21
CA ASN A 253 19.51 14.28 15.05
C ASN A 253 20.85 13.60 14.72
N LEU A 254 21.62 13.23 15.74
CA LEU A 254 22.85 12.46 15.55
C LEU A 254 22.55 11.06 15.02
N PHE A 255 21.55 10.37 15.56
CA PHE A 255 21.10 9.07 15.10
C PHE A 255 20.70 9.10 13.62
N VAL A 256 19.90 10.08 13.19
CA VAL A 256 19.48 10.25 11.80
C VAL A 256 20.68 10.50 10.88
N ARG A 257 21.64 11.33 11.30
CA ARG A 257 22.84 11.61 10.50
C ARG A 257 23.72 10.38 10.33
N LEU A 258 23.98 9.65 11.42
CA LEU A 258 24.80 8.43 11.39
C LEU A 258 24.19 7.37 10.48
N ASN A 259 22.87 7.21 10.52
CA ASN A 259 22.17 6.16 9.76
C ASN A 259 21.79 6.56 8.32
N SER A 260 22.09 7.80 7.90
CA SER A 260 21.73 8.31 6.57
C SER A 260 22.46 7.63 5.40
N SER A 261 23.68 7.11 5.63
CA SER A 261 24.50 6.45 4.61
C SER A 261 24.36 4.92 4.59
N GLY A 262 23.65 4.35 5.57
CA GLY A 262 23.30 2.92 5.63
C GLY A 262 22.02 2.61 4.84
N THR A 263 21.20 1.69 5.33
CA THR A 263 19.84 1.50 4.79
C THR A 263 18.95 2.64 5.32
N PRO A 264 18.60 3.66 4.51
CA PRO A 264 17.97 4.88 5.02
C PRO A 264 16.59 4.59 5.60
N LEU A 265 16.19 5.35 6.63
CA LEU A 265 14.83 5.33 7.15
C LEU A 265 13.95 6.25 6.29
N SER A 266 12.75 5.78 5.97
CA SER A 266 11.72 6.65 5.42
C SER A 266 11.28 7.70 6.44
N ALA A 267 10.69 8.80 5.97
CA ALA A 267 10.19 9.85 6.85
C ALA A 267 9.16 9.32 7.87
N ASP A 268 8.29 8.39 7.45
CA ASP A 268 7.28 7.79 8.33
C ASP A 268 7.90 6.88 9.39
N GLU A 269 8.94 6.12 9.04
CA GLU A 269 9.71 5.33 10.00
C GLU A 269 10.41 6.23 11.01
N LEU A 270 11.01 7.35 10.57
CA LEU A 270 11.61 8.35 11.46
C LEU A 270 10.57 8.95 12.41
N ASN A 271 9.40 9.32 11.90
CA ASN A 271 8.32 9.86 12.75
C ASN A 271 7.85 8.83 13.78
N TYR A 272 7.66 7.58 13.38
CA TYR A 272 7.29 6.53 14.32
C TYR A 272 8.37 6.30 15.38
N SER A 273 9.63 6.30 14.97
CA SER A 273 10.78 6.23 15.85
C SER A 273 10.84 7.36 16.89
N ILE A 274 10.59 8.61 16.47
CA ILE A 274 10.46 9.76 17.38
C ILE A 274 9.33 9.51 18.39
N LEU A 275 8.17 9.04 17.92
CA LEU A 275 7.04 8.75 18.80
C LEU A 275 7.36 7.65 19.84
N LYS A 276 8.13 6.62 19.48
CA LYS A 276 8.51 5.53 20.40
C LYS A 276 9.27 6.02 21.63
N ALA A 277 9.97 7.16 21.55
CA ALA A 277 10.60 7.77 22.73
C ALA A 277 9.57 8.15 23.82
N HIS A 278 8.30 8.33 23.44
CA HIS A 278 7.20 8.71 24.32
C HIS A 278 6.24 7.56 24.65
N LEU A 279 6.37 6.38 24.03
CA LEU A 279 5.46 5.25 24.25
C LEU A 279 5.94 4.34 25.39
N SER A 280 5.01 3.79 26.17
CA SER A 280 5.32 2.69 27.07
C SER A 280 5.58 1.39 26.27
N PRO A 281 6.43 0.47 26.77
CA PRO A 281 6.68 -0.80 26.08
C PRO A 281 5.41 -1.63 25.84
N ASP A 282 4.47 -1.61 26.79
CA ASP A 282 3.18 -2.31 26.66
C ASP A 282 2.32 -1.73 25.52
N LEU A 283 2.16 -0.40 25.45
CA LEU A 283 1.41 0.25 24.38
C LEU A 283 2.07 0.04 23.02
N GLN A 284 3.40 0.08 22.95
CA GLN A 284 4.13 -0.22 21.72
C GLN A 284 3.82 -1.65 21.23
N ASN A 285 3.87 -2.65 22.13
CA ASN A 285 3.56 -4.04 21.79
C ASN A 285 2.10 -4.21 21.35
N GLN A 286 1.15 -3.55 22.02
CA GLN A 286 -0.27 -3.55 21.63
C GLN A 286 -0.48 -2.94 20.24
N LEU A 287 0.15 -1.81 19.96
CA LEU A 287 0.13 -1.14 18.66
C LEU A 287 0.70 -2.02 17.55
N GLU A 288 1.90 -2.58 17.75
CA GLU A 288 2.56 -3.44 16.76
C GLU A 288 1.73 -4.70 16.48
N LYS A 289 1.15 -5.31 17.53
CA LYS A 289 0.23 -6.45 17.40
C LYS A 289 -1.05 -6.10 16.65
N ALA A 290 -1.68 -4.97 16.96
CA ALA A 290 -2.89 -4.52 16.26
C ALA A 290 -2.63 -4.23 14.78
N CYS A 291 -1.45 -3.68 14.47
CA CYS A 291 -1.04 -3.35 13.11
C CYS A 291 -0.57 -4.56 12.28
N GLY A 292 -0.08 -5.63 12.90
CA GLY A 292 0.58 -6.77 12.23
C GLY A 292 -0.16 -7.27 10.97
N ASN A 293 -1.43 -7.64 11.12
CA ASN A 293 -2.28 -8.14 10.02
C ASN A 293 -3.01 -7.03 9.24
N PHE A 294 -2.74 -5.76 9.54
CA PHE A 294 -3.45 -4.61 8.96
C PHE A 294 -2.56 -3.78 8.04
N SER A 295 -1.66 -2.96 8.59
CA SER A 295 -0.71 -2.09 7.89
C SER A 295 0.59 -1.99 8.70
N PRO A 296 1.75 -1.67 8.10
CA PRO A 296 2.93 -1.31 8.88
C PRO A 296 2.61 -0.22 9.93
N PRO A 297 3.08 -0.34 11.18
CA PRO A 297 2.76 0.60 12.26
C PRO A 297 3.03 2.06 11.91
N GLN A 298 4.14 2.34 11.21
CA GLN A 298 4.50 3.70 10.82
C GLN A 298 3.44 4.39 9.94
N HIS A 299 2.78 3.65 9.05
CA HIS A 299 1.70 4.23 8.22
C HIS A 299 0.45 4.51 9.07
N PHE A 300 0.11 3.62 10.00
CA PHE A 300 -1.03 3.82 10.89
C PHE A 300 -0.82 5.04 11.80
N ILE A 301 0.39 5.23 12.33
CA ILE A 301 0.71 6.39 13.15
C ILE A 301 0.53 7.71 12.39
N MET A 302 0.91 7.77 11.11
CA MET A 302 0.66 8.97 10.28
C MET A 302 -0.83 9.22 10.06
N ILE A 303 -1.63 8.17 9.85
CA ILE A 303 -3.09 8.26 9.76
C ILE A 303 -3.67 8.78 11.07
N ALA A 304 -3.37 8.12 12.19
CA ALA A 304 -3.88 8.46 13.51
C ALA A 304 -3.49 9.89 13.92
N TYR A 305 -2.24 10.30 13.67
CA TYR A 305 -1.81 11.66 13.97
C TYR A 305 -2.57 12.70 13.13
N ARG A 306 -2.86 12.41 11.86
CA ARG A 306 -3.68 13.31 11.04
C ARG A 306 -5.12 13.41 11.56
N LEU A 307 -5.72 12.31 12.00
CA LEU A 307 -7.06 12.30 12.60
C LEU A 307 -7.10 13.13 13.89
N PHE A 308 -6.10 12.95 14.76
CA PHE A 308 -5.94 13.73 15.99
C PHE A 308 -5.90 15.24 15.70
N LEU A 309 -5.11 15.67 14.71
CA LEU A 309 -5.03 17.07 14.32
C LEU A 309 -6.36 17.62 13.79
N LEU A 310 -7.11 16.82 13.02
CA LEU A 310 -8.40 17.23 12.47
C LEU A 310 -9.50 17.30 13.53
N GLN A 311 -9.44 16.47 14.56
CA GLN A 311 -10.35 16.55 15.69
C GLN A 311 -10.07 17.79 16.56
N LYS A 312 -8.81 18.21 16.65
CA LYS A 312 -8.37 19.39 17.43
C LYS A 312 -8.62 20.72 16.69
N ALA A 313 -8.33 20.77 15.40
CA ALA A 313 -8.40 22.00 14.62
C ALA A 313 -9.86 22.34 14.24
N LYS A 314 -10.41 23.42 14.80
CA LYS A 314 -11.72 23.97 14.38
C LYS A 314 -11.72 24.45 12.91
N SER A 315 -10.56 24.70 12.31
CA SER A 315 -10.41 25.11 10.90
C SER A 315 -9.40 24.25 10.12
N SER A 316 -9.74 24.02 8.84
CA SER A 316 -9.06 23.15 7.90
C SER A 316 -7.91 23.85 7.18
N SER A 317 -6.77 23.19 7.01
CA SER A 317 -5.87 23.62 5.93
C SER A 317 -4.97 22.53 5.34
N ASN A 318 -4.70 21.42 6.03
CA ASN A 318 -3.91 20.35 5.42
C ASN A 318 -4.27 18.94 5.91
N ILE A 319 -4.87 18.15 5.03
CA ILE A 319 -5.20 16.74 5.27
C ILE A 319 -4.12 15.76 4.76
N GLY A 320 -3.01 16.25 4.20
CA GLY A 320 -1.92 15.40 3.70
C GLY A 320 -1.25 14.61 4.82
N LEU A 321 -0.99 13.33 4.61
CA LEU A 321 -0.39 12.46 5.63
C LEU A 321 1.10 12.72 5.86
N ARG A 322 1.80 13.28 4.87
CA ARG A 322 3.26 13.48 4.94
C ARG A 322 3.61 14.61 5.89
N ILE A 323 4.46 14.30 6.87
CA ILE A 323 5.02 15.26 7.83
C ILE A 323 6.53 15.09 7.85
N LYS A 324 7.26 16.19 7.74
CA LYS A 324 8.72 16.14 7.83
C LYS A 324 9.13 15.79 9.28
N PRO A 325 10.17 14.97 9.48
CA PRO A 325 10.59 14.56 10.83
C PRO A 325 10.81 15.70 11.81
N LYS A 326 11.48 16.79 11.40
CA LYS A 326 11.67 17.97 12.25
C LYS A 326 10.36 18.63 12.68
N ASP A 327 9.38 18.70 11.78
CA ASP A 327 8.08 19.30 12.07
C ASP A 327 7.27 18.40 13.00
N PHE A 328 7.36 17.07 12.81
CA PHE A 328 6.72 16.09 13.66
C PHE A 328 7.29 16.10 15.08
N GLN A 329 8.63 16.07 15.20
CA GLN A 329 9.36 16.16 16.46
C GLN A 329 8.94 17.38 17.28
N LYS A 330 9.00 18.58 16.68
CA LYS A 330 8.60 19.83 17.34
C LYS A 330 7.17 19.80 17.87
N ARG A 331 6.25 19.14 17.15
CA ARG A 331 4.84 19.04 17.56
C ARG A 331 4.63 18.00 18.66
N ILE A 332 5.26 16.83 18.54
CA ILE A 332 5.12 15.75 19.52
C ILE A 332 5.67 16.16 20.89
N GLN A 333 6.73 16.96 20.96
CA GLN A 333 7.19 17.52 22.24
C GLN A 333 6.10 18.26 23.03
N GLN A 334 5.15 18.88 22.33
CA GLN A 334 4.08 19.66 22.94
C GLN A 334 2.77 18.88 23.09
N GLU A 335 2.58 17.83 22.27
CA GLU A 335 1.28 17.16 22.10
C GLU A 335 1.36 15.62 22.28
N ALA A 336 2.47 15.07 22.80
CA ALA A 336 2.66 13.63 22.98
C ALA A 336 1.55 13.00 23.81
N GLU A 337 1.32 13.47 25.03
CA GLU A 337 0.31 12.93 25.96
C GLU A 337 -1.11 12.88 25.35
N PRO A 338 -1.69 13.99 24.84
CA PRO A 338 -3.03 13.93 24.26
C PRO A 338 -3.09 13.07 22.99
N PHE A 339 -2.01 13.00 22.20
CA PHE A 339 -1.95 12.10 21.05
C PHE A 339 -1.87 10.62 21.45
N ILE A 340 -1.09 10.29 22.48
CA ILE A 340 -0.98 8.93 23.04
C ILE A 340 -2.33 8.46 23.59
N PHE A 341 -3.06 9.34 24.28
CA PHE A 341 -4.42 9.05 24.73
C PHE A 341 -5.35 8.73 23.55
N PHE A 342 -5.30 9.56 22.50
CA PHE A 342 -6.07 9.33 21.27
C PHE A 342 -5.69 8.00 20.57
N LEU A 343 -4.40 7.69 20.50
CA LEU A 343 -3.92 6.41 19.96
C LEU A 343 -4.46 5.23 20.75
N LYS A 344 -4.44 5.32 22.08
CA LYS A 344 -4.97 4.28 22.95
C LYS A 344 -6.47 4.09 22.75
N ASP A 345 -7.25 5.16 22.63
CA ASP A 345 -8.69 5.09 22.33
C ASP A 345 -8.98 4.37 21.01
N LEU A 346 -8.19 4.62 19.95
CA LEU A 346 -8.32 3.89 18.69
C LEU A 346 -8.00 2.39 18.81
N ILE A 347 -7.01 2.03 19.62
CA ILE A 347 -6.58 0.64 19.83
C ILE A 347 -7.59 -0.10 20.70
N ASP A 348 -7.93 0.46 21.87
CA ASP A 348 -8.87 -0.12 22.84
C ASP A 348 -10.29 -0.19 22.24
N GLY A 349 -10.66 0.78 21.41
CA GLY A 349 -11.91 0.77 20.64
C GLY A 349 -11.91 -0.14 19.41
N GLU A 350 -10.87 -0.97 19.22
CA GLU A 350 -10.70 -1.93 18.13
C GLU A 350 -10.87 -1.34 16.71
N GLN A 351 -10.59 -0.05 16.52
CA GLN A 351 -10.86 0.64 15.25
C GLN A 351 -10.07 0.03 14.09
N ILE A 352 -8.84 -0.42 14.34
CA ILE A 352 -8.02 -1.11 13.32
C ILE A 352 -8.72 -2.40 12.86
N LEU A 353 -9.23 -3.19 13.80
CA LEU A 353 -9.94 -4.45 13.49
C LEU A 353 -11.25 -4.15 12.75
N ARG A 354 -11.96 -3.10 13.16
CA ARG A 354 -13.19 -2.63 12.50
C ARG A 354 -12.95 -2.27 11.03
N ILE A 355 -11.95 -1.42 10.74
CA ILE A 355 -11.58 -1.06 9.37
C ILE A 355 -11.13 -2.29 8.57
N ARG A 356 -10.36 -3.20 9.18
CA ARG A 356 -10.00 -4.48 8.55
C ARG A 356 -11.23 -5.26 8.12
N ASN A 357 -12.22 -5.40 9.00
CA ASN A 357 -13.45 -6.15 8.74
C ASN A 357 -14.36 -5.49 7.69
N LEU A 358 -14.25 -4.16 7.51
CA LEU A 358 -14.91 -3.44 6.41
C LEU A 358 -14.24 -3.66 5.06
N LEU A 359 -12.98 -4.11 5.01
CA LEU A 359 -12.23 -4.23 3.77
C LEU A 359 -12.02 -5.68 3.34
N VAL A 360 -11.66 -6.56 4.28
CA VAL A 360 -11.19 -7.90 3.97
C VAL A 360 -12.35 -8.83 3.64
N TYR A 361 -12.22 -9.55 2.53
CA TYR A 361 -13.16 -10.55 2.08
C TYR A 361 -13.39 -11.61 3.16
N ASN A 362 -14.67 -11.84 3.45
CA ASN A 362 -15.13 -12.97 4.25
C ASN A 362 -16.34 -13.58 3.53
N GLY A 363 -16.31 -14.90 3.28
CA GLY A 363 -17.36 -15.56 2.49
C GLY A 363 -18.77 -15.44 3.09
N VAL A 364 -18.90 -15.17 4.38
CA VAL A 364 -20.17 -15.06 5.11
C VAL A 364 -20.52 -13.61 5.38
N SER A 365 -19.66 -12.86 6.09
CA SER A 365 -19.98 -11.50 6.54
C SER A 365 -19.76 -10.43 5.45
N LEU A 366 -18.76 -10.60 4.58
CA LEU A 366 -18.39 -9.60 3.58
C LEU A 366 -17.98 -10.23 2.22
N PRO A 367 -18.94 -10.82 1.47
CA PRO A 367 -18.63 -11.58 0.26
C PRO A 367 -18.13 -10.70 -0.91
N PHE A 368 -18.29 -9.39 -0.84
CA PHE A 368 -17.83 -8.42 -1.84
C PHE A 368 -16.55 -7.68 -1.43
N GLY A 369 -15.97 -8.00 -0.26
CA GLY A 369 -14.72 -7.43 0.23
C GLY A 369 -13.51 -7.78 -0.61
N PHE A 370 -12.37 -7.15 -0.31
CA PHE A 370 -11.10 -7.37 -0.98
C PHE A 370 -10.37 -8.60 -0.42
N PRO A 371 -9.80 -9.47 -1.25
CA PRO A 371 -8.87 -10.48 -0.75
C PRO A 371 -7.68 -9.82 -0.06
N PHE A 372 -7.15 -10.48 0.97
CA PHE A 372 -6.08 -9.96 1.83
C PHE A 372 -4.90 -9.31 1.08
N PRO A 373 -4.39 -9.86 -0.05
CA PRO A 373 -3.29 -9.23 -0.79
C PRO A 373 -3.61 -7.86 -1.38
N ILE A 374 -4.86 -7.59 -1.73
CA ILE A 374 -5.28 -6.26 -2.24
C ILE A 374 -5.37 -5.28 -1.09
N PHE A 375 -6.03 -5.72 0.00
CA PHE A 375 -6.17 -4.92 1.22
C PHE A 375 -4.80 -4.43 1.74
N ARG A 376 -3.79 -5.32 1.81
CA ARG A 376 -2.45 -4.98 2.29
C ARG A 376 -1.68 -4.00 1.39
N GLN A 377 -2.10 -3.84 0.13
CA GLN A 377 -1.49 -2.93 -0.84
C GLN A 377 -2.17 -1.55 -0.89
N LEU A 378 -3.25 -1.34 -0.12
CA LEU A 378 -3.91 -0.05 -0.06
C LEU A 378 -2.96 1.04 0.45
N ALA A 379 -3.01 2.19 -0.20
CA ALA A 379 -2.20 3.34 0.21
C ALA A 379 -2.71 3.88 1.56
N PRO A 380 -1.81 4.40 2.42
CA PRO A 380 -2.20 5.01 3.70
C PRO A 380 -3.25 6.10 3.55
N GLU A 381 -3.24 6.86 2.44
CA GLU A 381 -4.21 7.90 2.15
C GLU A 381 -5.63 7.35 1.94
N LEU A 382 -5.78 6.16 1.36
CA LEU A 382 -7.09 5.51 1.20
C LEU A 382 -7.60 4.96 2.53
N LEU A 383 -6.70 4.41 3.35
CA LEU A 383 -7.03 4.01 4.71
C LEU A 383 -7.43 5.23 5.56
N PHE A 384 -6.74 6.36 5.42
CA PHE A 384 -7.09 7.61 6.08
C PHE A 384 -8.51 8.06 5.76
N ILE A 385 -8.94 8.01 4.48
CA ILE A 385 -10.31 8.36 4.11
C ILE A 385 -11.31 7.48 4.90
N LEU A 386 -11.06 6.17 4.96
CA LEU A 386 -11.94 5.25 5.68
C LEU A 386 -11.96 5.53 7.18
N PHE A 387 -10.78 5.66 7.83
CA PHE A 387 -10.71 6.00 9.25
C PHE A 387 -11.38 7.34 9.56
N TYR A 388 -11.14 8.37 8.75
CA TYR A 388 -11.77 9.67 8.94
C TYR A 388 -13.30 9.54 8.89
N ARG A 389 -13.82 8.89 7.84
CA ARG A 389 -15.27 8.78 7.62
C ARG A 389 -15.96 7.90 8.67
N THR A 390 -15.36 6.80 9.11
CA THR A 390 -16.01 5.90 10.08
C THR A 390 -15.78 6.28 11.54
N THR A 391 -14.66 6.94 11.86
CA THR A 391 -14.32 7.32 13.24
C THR A 391 -14.77 8.75 13.57
N ILE A 392 -14.54 9.72 12.69
CA ILE A 392 -14.89 11.14 12.93
C ILE A 392 -16.32 11.43 12.48
N GLU A 393 -16.63 11.15 11.21
CA GLU A 393 -17.97 11.44 10.64
C GLU A 393 -19.01 10.34 10.94
N LYS A 394 -18.55 9.19 11.47
CA LYS A 394 -19.38 8.06 11.92
C LYS A 394 -20.26 7.44 10.83
N ASP A 395 -19.75 7.35 9.60
CA ASP A 395 -20.40 6.64 8.50
C ASP A 395 -20.65 5.15 8.88
N ASP A 396 -21.92 4.73 8.88
CA ASP A 396 -22.33 3.37 9.26
C ASP A 396 -22.25 2.39 8.07
N LEU A 397 -21.02 2.11 7.63
CA LEU A 397 -20.75 1.14 6.55
C LEU A 397 -21.06 -0.31 6.93
N GLU A 398 -21.24 -0.62 8.22
CA GLU A 398 -21.49 -1.99 8.68
C GLU A 398 -22.94 -2.41 8.49
N LYS A 399 -23.89 -1.48 8.67
CA LYS A 399 -25.32 -1.74 8.52
C LYS A 399 -25.81 -1.53 7.09
N ASP A 400 -25.31 -0.50 6.40
CA ASP A 400 -25.73 -0.19 5.03
C ASP A 400 -24.87 -0.91 3.98
N LYS A 401 -25.38 -2.06 3.52
CA LYS A 401 -24.71 -2.87 2.49
C LYS A 401 -24.60 -2.17 1.13
N ASP A 402 -25.51 -1.26 0.78
CA ASP A 402 -25.47 -0.55 -0.50
C ASP A 402 -24.39 0.53 -0.47
N LEU A 403 -24.37 1.32 0.60
CA LEU A 403 -23.34 2.31 0.89
C LEU A 403 -21.96 1.66 0.99
N HIS A 404 -21.84 0.51 1.68
CA HIS A 404 -20.58 -0.22 1.80
C HIS A 404 -20.04 -0.69 0.45
N ARG A 405 -20.91 -1.21 -0.43
CA ARG A 405 -20.51 -1.61 -1.79
C ARG A 405 -20.02 -0.42 -2.60
N ARG A 406 -20.69 0.73 -2.52
CA ARG A 406 -20.26 1.97 -3.17
C ARG A 406 -18.92 2.45 -2.62
N ALA A 407 -18.73 2.42 -1.30
CA ALA A 407 -17.48 2.78 -0.66
C ALA A 407 -16.31 1.90 -1.15
N LEU A 408 -16.48 0.58 -1.18
CA LEU A 408 -15.49 -0.34 -1.73
C LEU A 408 -15.30 -0.14 -3.25
N GLY A 409 -16.35 0.20 -3.99
CA GLY A 409 -16.28 0.60 -5.39
C GLY A 409 -15.35 1.79 -5.60
N ILE A 410 -15.56 2.87 -4.85
CA ILE A 410 -14.72 4.07 -4.83
C ILE A 410 -13.28 3.71 -4.45
N ILE A 411 -13.07 2.99 -3.34
CA ILE A 411 -11.72 2.60 -2.90
C ILE A 411 -11.00 1.77 -3.97
N SER A 412 -11.70 0.85 -4.65
CA SER A 412 -11.12 0.05 -5.74
C SER A 412 -10.73 0.90 -6.96
N LEU A 413 -11.57 1.88 -7.33
CA LEU A 413 -11.28 2.82 -8.41
C LEU A 413 -10.06 3.68 -8.08
N LEU A 414 -10.03 4.28 -6.89
CA LEU A 414 -8.91 5.10 -6.44
C LEU A 414 -7.62 4.29 -6.31
N HIS A 415 -7.69 3.07 -5.77
CA HIS A 415 -6.51 2.22 -5.60
C HIS A 415 -5.90 1.80 -6.94
N TRP A 416 -6.72 1.49 -7.94
CA TRP A 416 -6.25 0.94 -9.20
C TRP A 416 -6.00 1.97 -10.29
N LEU A 417 -6.65 3.13 -10.20
CA LEU A 417 -6.61 4.14 -11.26
C LEU A 417 -5.87 5.42 -10.85
N VAL A 418 -5.67 5.73 -9.57
CA VAL A 418 -4.84 6.88 -9.15
C VAL A 418 -3.38 6.46 -9.07
N LYS A 419 -2.47 7.29 -9.57
CA LYS A 419 -1.03 7.01 -9.45
C LYS A 419 -0.58 7.24 -8.00
N LYS A 420 0.34 6.42 -7.51
CA LYS A 420 0.84 6.52 -6.13
C LYS A 420 1.35 7.91 -5.75
N GLN A 421 2.00 8.64 -6.66
CA GLN A 421 2.48 10.00 -6.39
C GLN A 421 1.37 11.06 -6.28
N GLU A 422 0.16 10.77 -6.75
CA GLU A 422 -0.96 11.72 -6.81
C GLU A 422 -1.90 11.64 -5.60
N TYR A 423 -1.72 10.70 -4.67
CA TYR A 423 -2.60 10.56 -3.50
C TYR A 423 -2.69 11.82 -2.63
N ASN A 424 -1.60 12.57 -2.46
CA ASN A 424 -1.66 13.85 -1.74
C ASN A 424 -2.50 14.90 -2.48
N LYS A 425 -2.46 14.90 -3.83
CA LYS A 425 -3.28 15.78 -4.66
C LYS A 425 -4.75 15.35 -4.61
N LEU A 426 -5.02 14.04 -4.68
CA LEU A 426 -6.34 13.45 -4.48
C LEU A 426 -6.96 13.90 -3.16
N LEU A 427 -6.23 13.76 -2.05
CA LEU A 427 -6.71 14.17 -0.73
C LEU A 427 -7.12 15.66 -0.73
N ARG A 428 -6.26 16.57 -1.17
CA ARG A 428 -6.61 18.00 -1.27
C ARG A 428 -7.90 18.23 -2.06
N GLN A 429 -8.04 17.56 -3.20
CA GLN A 429 -9.22 17.70 -4.06
C GLN A 429 -10.51 17.20 -3.41
N ILE A 430 -10.47 16.10 -2.66
CA ILE A 430 -11.67 15.57 -1.99
C ILE A 430 -11.95 16.24 -0.64
N GLN A 431 -11.01 17.03 -0.11
CA GLN A 431 -11.09 17.64 1.23
C GLN A 431 -12.44 18.33 1.49
N PRO A 432 -13.02 19.12 0.56
CA PRO A 432 -14.28 19.81 0.84
C PRO A 432 -15.49 18.88 0.92
N LEU A 433 -15.36 17.62 0.49
CA LEU A 433 -16.41 16.62 0.68
C LEU A 433 -16.30 15.88 2.01
N LEU A 434 -15.16 15.94 2.71
CA LEU A 434 -14.92 15.11 3.88
C LEU A 434 -15.94 15.28 5.01
N LYS A 435 -16.61 16.43 5.12
CA LYS A 435 -17.63 16.70 6.16
C LYS A 435 -19.08 16.58 5.68
N THR A 436 -19.28 16.13 4.44
CA THR A 436 -20.62 15.93 3.86
C THR A 436 -21.27 14.66 4.40
N ASP A 437 -22.57 14.47 4.19
CA ASP A 437 -23.25 13.24 4.59
C ASP A 437 -22.69 12.00 3.87
N SER A 438 -22.91 10.84 4.47
CA SER A 438 -22.35 9.57 3.99
C SER A 438 -22.80 9.19 2.59
N GLU A 439 -24.09 9.38 2.29
CA GLU A 439 -24.69 9.07 1.00
C GLU A 439 -24.08 9.90 -0.12
N PHE A 440 -23.91 11.19 0.15
CA PHE A 440 -23.31 12.13 -0.77
C PHE A 440 -21.80 11.89 -0.96
N PHE A 441 -21.07 11.62 0.13
CA PHE A 441 -19.63 11.36 0.08
C PHE A 441 -19.31 10.10 -0.73
N TRP A 442 -19.99 8.99 -0.46
CA TRP A 442 -19.77 7.71 -1.16
C TRP A 442 -20.60 7.61 -2.46
N SER A 443 -20.53 8.65 -3.29
CA SER A 443 -21.26 8.75 -4.56
C SER A 443 -20.40 9.25 -5.72
N SER A 444 -21.04 9.50 -6.86
CA SER A 444 -20.43 10.16 -8.02
C SER A 444 -19.73 11.48 -7.68
N SER A 445 -20.17 12.19 -6.63
CA SER A 445 -19.59 13.46 -6.19
C SER A 445 -18.11 13.35 -5.84
N LEU A 446 -17.71 12.28 -5.13
CA LEU A 446 -16.31 12.03 -4.80
C LEU A 446 -15.50 11.67 -6.04
N LEU A 447 -16.06 10.88 -6.96
CA LEU A 447 -15.38 10.54 -8.21
C LEU A 447 -15.13 11.78 -9.07
N GLN A 448 -16.11 12.67 -9.21
CA GLN A 448 -15.95 13.94 -9.93
C GLN A 448 -14.80 14.78 -9.35
N ARG A 449 -14.72 14.87 -8.01
CA ARG A 449 -13.60 15.57 -7.34
C ARG A 449 -12.26 14.91 -7.59
N ALA A 450 -12.23 13.59 -7.52
CA ALA A 450 -11.03 12.81 -7.78
C ALA A 450 -10.56 12.93 -9.23
N GLN A 451 -11.46 13.22 -10.17
CA GLN A 451 -11.14 13.38 -11.60
C GLN A 451 -10.48 14.72 -11.95
N LEU A 452 -10.48 15.68 -11.02
CA LEU A 452 -9.86 16.98 -11.25
C LEU A 452 -8.39 16.88 -11.60
N ASN A 453 -7.96 17.71 -12.55
CA ASN A 453 -6.57 17.77 -13.03
C ASN A 453 -6.00 16.38 -13.37
N ASP A 454 -6.85 15.50 -13.94
CA ASP A 454 -6.54 14.15 -14.40
C ASP A 454 -5.99 13.18 -13.35
N VAL A 455 -6.27 13.41 -12.06
CA VAL A 455 -5.81 12.53 -10.96
C VAL A 455 -6.46 11.15 -11.04
N LEU A 456 -7.78 11.12 -11.18
CA LEU A 456 -8.54 9.93 -11.55
C LEU A 456 -8.96 10.07 -13.02
N PRO A 457 -8.66 9.10 -13.90
CA PRO A 457 -9.13 9.16 -15.28
C PRO A 457 -10.67 9.04 -15.35
N ALA A 458 -11.24 9.47 -16.48
CA ALA A 458 -12.65 9.28 -16.79
C ALA A 458 -13.05 7.79 -16.70
N ILE A 459 -14.22 7.49 -16.14
CA ILE A 459 -14.67 6.11 -15.89
C ILE A 459 -15.84 5.76 -16.82
N PRO A 460 -15.69 4.79 -17.75
CA PRO A 460 -16.76 4.41 -18.64
C PRO A 460 -17.81 3.57 -17.91
N GLY A 461 -19.07 3.80 -18.26
CA GLY A 461 -20.17 2.92 -17.84
C GLY A 461 -20.02 1.52 -18.43
N LEU A 462 -20.56 0.51 -17.76
CA LEU A 462 -20.43 -0.89 -18.16
C LEU A 462 -20.94 -1.16 -19.58
N LYS A 463 -22.00 -0.46 -20.00
CA LYS A 463 -22.53 -0.57 -21.38
C LYS A 463 -21.48 -0.17 -22.42
N ILE A 464 -20.68 0.87 -22.14
CA ILE A 464 -19.60 1.35 -23.02
C ILE A 464 -18.51 0.28 -23.11
N ILE A 465 -18.08 -0.27 -21.97
CA ILE A 465 -17.09 -1.37 -21.90
C ILE A 465 -17.58 -2.59 -22.70
N GLN A 466 -18.86 -2.94 -22.60
CA GLN A 466 -19.42 -4.10 -23.29
C GLN A 466 -19.46 -3.95 -24.82
N THR A 467 -19.38 -2.72 -25.35
CA THR A 467 -19.28 -2.51 -26.81
C THR A 467 -18.02 -3.11 -27.43
N ILE A 468 -16.99 -3.41 -26.61
CA ILE A 468 -15.78 -4.15 -27.01
C ILE A 468 -16.13 -5.51 -27.65
N LYS A 469 -17.26 -6.13 -27.29
CA LYS A 469 -17.73 -7.39 -27.89
C LYS A 469 -18.24 -7.25 -29.34
N SER A 470 -18.55 -6.04 -29.80
CA SER A 470 -19.31 -5.81 -31.05
C SER A 470 -18.42 -5.66 -32.30
N GLY A 471 -18.46 -6.66 -33.19
CA GLY A 471 -18.00 -6.58 -34.58
C GLY A 471 -17.18 -7.77 -35.06
N SER A 472 -17.26 -8.08 -36.36
CA SER A 472 -16.35 -9.05 -37.01
C SER A 472 -14.90 -8.53 -36.91
N LEU A 473 -14.01 -9.37 -36.39
CA LEU A 473 -12.59 -9.07 -36.22
C LEU A 473 -11.78 -9.80 -37.29
N ARG A 474 -10.95 -9.04 -38.01
CA ARG A 474 -9.94 -9.58 -38.92
C ARG A 474 -8.61 -9.68 -38.20
N LYS A 475 -7.73 -10.56 -38.68
CA LYS A 475 -6.39 -10.81 -38.12
C LYS A 475 -5.58 -9.53 -37.84
N ASN A 476 -5.65 -8.52 -38.71
CA ASN A 476 -4.87 -7.27 -38.62
C ASN A 476 -5.63 -6.11 -37.95
N THR A 477 -6.71 -6.38 -37.22
CA THR A 477 -7.50 -5.32 -36.57
C THR A 477 -6.71 -4.75 -35.38
N ASN A 478 -6.39 -3.46 -35.39
CA ASN A 478 -5.94 -2.76 -34.19
C ASN A 478 -7.16 -2.52 -33.28
N THR A 479 -7.26 -3.31 -32.20
CA THR A 479 -8.38 -3.18 -31.26
C THR A 479 -8.32 -1.93 -30.41
N ILE A 480 -7.12 -1.43 -30.10
CA ILE A 480 -6.95 -0.22 -29.28
C ILE A 480 -7.45 0.98 -30.11
N ASP A 481 -7.04 1.12 -31.36
CA ASP A 481 -7.55 2.18 -32.25
C ASP A 481 -9.06 2.06 -32.50
N ARG A 482 -9.58 0.84 -32.67
CA ARG A 482 -11.01 0.62 -32.90
C ARG A 482 -11.83 0.90 -31.64
N PHE A 483 -11.26 0.63 -30.46
CA PHE A 483 -11.83 0.98 -29.18
C PHE A 483 -11.87 2.50 -29.00
N ASN A 484 -10.74 3.18 -29.19
CA ASN A 484 -10.63 4.64 -29.09
C ASN A 484 -11.62 5.37 -30.03
N LYS A 485 -11.88 4.83 -31.22
CA LYS A 485 -12.92 5.33 -32.13
C LYS A 485 -14.37 5.15 -31.65
N LYS A 486 -14.66 4.13 -30.83
CA LYS A 486 -16.02 3.76 -30.38
C LYS A 486 -16.35 4.29 -28.98
N THR A 487 -15.37 4.42 -28.10
CA THR A 487 -15.58 4.72 -26.68
C THR A 487 -15.12 6.11 -26.27
N ALA A 488 -14.49 6.88 -27.18
CA ALA A 488 -13.78 8.14 -26.93
C ALA A 488 -12.38 7.92 -26.33
N TRP A 489 -11.43 8.75 -26.78
CA TRP A 489 -10.01 8.68 -26.44
C TRP A 489 -9.73 8.86 -24.94
N GLU A 490 -10.66 9.50 -24.21
CA GLU A 490 -10.59 9.74 -22.78
C GLU A 490 -10.55 8.46 -21.91
N PHE A 491 -11.03 7.30 -22.41
CA PHE A 491 -11.04 6.05 -21.64
C PHE A 491 -9.86 5.12 -21.91
N ASP A 492 -8.97 5.46 -22.83
CA ASP A 492 -7.85 4.61 -23.25
C ASP A 492 -6.94 4.22 -22.06
N ILE A 493 -6.56 5.23 -21.28
CA ILE A 493 -5.73 5.08 -20.08
C ILE A 493 -6.36 4.12 -19.07
N LEU A 494 -7.68 4.24 -18.84
CA LEU A 494 -8.38 3.39 -17.89
C LEU A 494 -8.39 1.94 -18.35
N ILE A 495 -8.70 1.69 -19.61
CA ILE A 495 -8.83 0.33 -20.13
C ILE A 495 -7.48 -0.37 -20.11
N HIS A 496 -6.40 0.33 -20.48
CA HIS A 496 -5.05 -0.18 -20.33
C HIS A 496 -4.70 -0.50 -18.87
N ARG A 497 -5.05 0.36 -17.90
CA ARG A 497 -4.79 0.10 -16.48
C ARG A 497 -5.60 -1.10 -15.96
N VAL A 498 -6.89 -1.17 -16.29
CA VAL A 498 -7.78 -2.25 -15.85
C VAL A 498 -7.38 -3.60 -16.46
N LEU A 499 -7.08 -3.64 -17.76
CA LEU A 499 -6.70 -4.88 -18.44
C LEU A 499 -5.35 -5.43 -17.97
N ASN A 500 -4.47 -4.60 -17.41
CA ASN A 500 -3.18 -5.02 -16.85
C ASN A 500 -3.20 -5.15 -15.32
N ASN A 501 -4.37 -4.99 -14.68
CA ASN A 501 -4.48 -5.03 -13.23
C ASN A 501 -4.71 -6.44 -12.69
N LYS A 502 -3.61 -7.10 -12.32
CA LYS A 502 -3.63 -8.43 -11.68
C LYS A 502 -4.50 -8.49 -10.41
N SER A 503 -4.65 -7.39 -9.66
CA SER A 503 -5.51 -7.35 -8.48
C SER A 503 -6.99 -7.60 -8.81
N LEU A 504 -7.44 -7.25 -10.02
CA LEU A 504 -8.80 -7.57 -10.46
C LEU A 504 -9.02 -9.08 -10.62
N VAL A 505 -7.99 -9.82 -11.01
CA VAL A 505 -8.03 -11.29 -11.06
C VAL A 505 -8.13 -11.86 -9.64
N LEU A 506 -7.32 -11.36 -8.70
CA LEU A 506 -7.41 -11.75 -7.28
C LEU A 506 -8.80 -11.46 -6.70
N TYR A 507 -9.36 -10.28 -6.99
CA TYR A 507 -10.70 -9.92 -6.55
C TYR A 507 -11.73 -10.92 -7.06
N ASN A 508 -11.68 -11.31 -8.33
CA ASN A 508 -12.61 -12.29 -8.89
C ASN A 508 -12.39 -13.71 -8.33
N GLN A 509 -11.15 -14.09 -8.01
CA GLN A 509 -10.81 -15.41 -7.45
C GLN A 509 -10.84 -15.46 -5.91
N ARG A 510 -11.19 -14.38 -5.23
CA ARG A 510 -11.10 -14.23 -3.75
C ARG A 510 -11.74 -15.37 -2.98
N ALA A 511 -12.90 -15.86 -3.43
CA ALA A 511 -13.62 -16.95 -2.77
C ALA A 511 -12.88 -18.29 -2.82
N PHE A 512 -12.17 -18.55 -3.92
CA PHE A 512 -11.32 -19.73 -4.07
C PHE A 512 -10.03 -19.58 -3.26
N LEU A 513 -9.36 -18.43 -3.38
CA LEU A 513 -8.09 -18.18 -2.70
C LEU A 513 -8.23 -18.19 -1.16
N ALA A 514 -9.34 -17.67 -0.63
CA ALA A 514 -9.61 -17.67 0.81
C ALA A 514 -9.82 -19.06 1.41
N LYS A 515 -10.15 -20.08 0.60
CA LYS A 515 -10.24 -21.47 1.05
C LYS A 515 -8.87 -22.16 1.10
N LEU A 516 -7.88 -21.61 0.42
CA LEU A 516 -6.54 -22.20 0.29
C LEU A 516 -5.52 -21.56 1.20
N PHE A 517 -5.60 -20.25 1.38
CA PHE A 517 -4.54 -19.46 1.98
C PHE A 517 -5.09 -18.58 3.09
N SER A 518 -4.46 -18.66 4.26
CA SER A 518 -4.68 -17.74 5.38
C SER A 518 -3.88 -16.44 5.21
N ASP A 519 -4.14 -15.45 6.07
CA ASP A 519 -3.44 -14.17 6.05
C ASP A 519 -1.92 -14.33 6.23
N GLU A 520 -1.47 -15.27 7.08
CA GLU A 520 -0.06 -15.53 7.37
C GLU A 520 0.73 -15.92 6.11
N HIS A 521 0.08 -16.60 5.17
CA HIS A 521 0.71 -16.98 3.89
C HIS A 521 1.08 -15.76 3.04
N TYR A 522 0.47 -14.60 3.28
CA TYR A 522 0.69 -13.36 2.53
C TYR A 522 1.58 -12.33 3.26
N ILE A 523 1.83 -12.51 4.56
CA ILE A 523 2.55 -11.53 5.41
C ILE A 523 4.08 -11.72 5.36
N LEU A 524 4.55 -12.84 4.81
CA LEU A 524 5.97 -13.22 4.72
C LEU A 524 6.86 -12.10 4.12
N GLU A 525 7.76 -11.56 4.94
CA GLU A 525 8.57 -10.35 4.68
C GLU A 525 9.47 -10.44 3.43
N ASP A 526 9.78 -11.66 2.98
CA ASP A 526 10.70 -11.90 1.87
C ASP A 526 10.02 -12.07 0.50
N THR A 527 8.70 -11.83 0.34
CA THR A 527 7.89 -11.75 -0.92
C THR A 527 7.15 -13.02 -1.40
N ASN A 528 6.84 -14.00 -0.55
CA ASN A 528 6.32 -15.28 -1.08
C ASN A 528 4.82 -15.15 -1.32
N GLN A 529 4.39 -15.10 -2.59
CA GLN A 529 2.97 -15.31 -2.91
C GLN A 529 2.72 -16.82 -2.84
N PRO A 530 1.63 -17.29 -2.21
CA PRO A 530 1.37 -18.72 -2.08
C PRO A 530 0.87 -19.38 -3.39
N PHE A 531 0.87 -18.63 -4.49
CA PHE A 531 0.44 -19.05 -5.82
C PHE A 531 1.33 -18.45 -6.91
N ASP A 532 1.25 -19.02 -8.11
CA ASP A 532 1.84 -18.48 -9.34
C ASP A 532 0.82 -17.69 -10.16
N TRP A 533 1.32 -16.79 -11.00
CA TRP A 533 0.56 -16.22 -12.11
C TRP A 533 0.65 -17.16 -13.32
N ASP A 534 -0.41 -17.91 -13.59
CA ASP A 534 -0.49 -18.79 -14.77
C ASP A 534 -1.17 -18.08 -15.94
N HIS A 535 -0.62 -18.26 -17.14
CA HIS A 535 -1.32 -17.95 -18.38
C HIS A 535 -2.17 -19.15 -18.79
N ILE A 536 -3.49 -18.98 -18.84
CA ILE A 536 -4.43 -20.05 -19.18
C ILE A 536 -4.10 -20.62 -20.58
N TYR A 537 -3.87 -19.75 -21.57
CA TYR A 537 -3.11 -20.09 -22.77
C TYR A 537 -1.61 -19.86 -22.54
N PRO A 538 -0.75 -20.88 -22.65
CA PRO A 538 0.69 -20.76 -22.38
C PRO A 538 1.50 -19.92 -23.37
N TYR A 539 2.57 -19.30 -22.86
CA TYR A 539 3.46 -18.42 -23.64
C TYR A 539 4.20 -19.15 -24.76
N GLU A 540 4.44 -20.46 -24.62
CA GLU A 540 5.10 -21.28 -25.63
C GLU A 540 4.37 -21.29 -26.98
N PHE A 541 3.03 -21.23 -26.98
CA PHE A 541 2.24 -21.18 -28.22
C PHE A 541 2.35 -19.82 -28.93
N PHE A 542 2.90 -18.81 -28.25
CA PHE A 542 2.97 -17.42 -28.70
C PHE A 542 4.41 -16.96 -29.00
N HIS A 543 5.38 -17.36 -28.19
CA HIS A 543 6.78 -16.93 -28.28
C HIS A 543 7.46 -17.38 -29.58
N ARG A 544 8.21 -16.48 -30.23
CA ARG A 544 8.96 -16.70 -31.48
C ARG A 544 8.13 -17.18 -32.68
N LYS A 545 6.79 -17.07 -32.64
CA LYS A 545 5.92 -17.38 -33.77
C LYS A 545 5.81 -16.16 -34.71
N ARG A 546 6.05 -16.38 -36.00
CA ARG A 546 5.88 -15.36 -37.05
C ARG A 546 4.43 -15.40 -37.55
N LYS A 547 3.81 -14.23 -37.76
CA LYS A 547 2.43 -14.06 -38.29
C LYS A 547 1.29 -14.36 -37.30
N VAL A 548 1.50 -14.25 -35.99
CA VAL A 548 0.40 -14.22 -35.01
C VAL A 548 -0.42 -12.94 -35.22
N ALA A 549 -1.74 -13.01 -34.99
CA ALA A 549 -2.63 -11.86 -35.13
C ALA A 549 -2.18 -10.71 -34.20
N PRO A 550 -1.88 -9.50 -34.71
CA PRO A 550 -1.44 -8.37 -33.88
C PRO A 550 -2.34 -8.09 -32.68
N ILE A 551 -3.65 -8.23 -32.87
CA ILE A 551 -4.69 -8.09 -31.83
C ILE A 551 -4.45 -8.96 -30.58
N LEU A 552 -3.83 -10.12 -30.74
CA LEU A 552 -3.54 -11.02 -29.64
C LEU A 552 -2.38 -10.49 -28.79
N TYR A 553 -1.38 -9.81 -29.37
CA TYR A 553 -0.24 -9.27 -28.62
C TYR A 553 -0.68 -8.29 -27.52
N ASP A 554 -1.62 -7.40 -27.85
CA ASP A 554 -2.10 -6.36 -26.93
C ASP A 554 -2.87 -6.95 -25.73
N TRP A 555 -3.51 -8.11 -25.92
CA TRP A 555 -4.39 -8.73 -24.91
C TRP A 555 -3.80 -9.97 -24.26
N TYR A 556 -2.72 -10.53 -24.79
CA TYR A 556 -2.18 -11.81 -24.34
C TYR A 556 -1.80 -11.80 -22.86
N ASN A 557 -1.23 -10.70 -22.38
CA ASN A 557 -0.85 -10.50 -20.98
C ASN A 557 -1.94 -9.84 -20.13
N SER A 558 -3.14 -9.66 -20.69
CA SER A 558 -4.25 -9.06 -19.94
C SER A 558 -4.80 -10.01 -18.88
N ILE A 559 -5.57 -9.44 -17.95
CA ILE A 559 -6.32 -10.16 -16.91
C ILE A 559 -7.12 -11.35 -17.45
N GLY A 560 -7.55 -11.32 -18.72
CA GLY A 560 -8.35 -12.38 -19.35
C GLY A 560 -7.58 -13.67 -19.58
N ASN A 561 -6.25 -13.63 -19.70
CA ASN A 561 -5.42 -14.81 -19.85
C ASN A 561 -4.73 -15.21 -18.53
N LEU A 562 -4.79 -14.37 -17.50
CA LEU A 562 -4.11 -14.62 -16.22
C LEU A 562 -5.06 -15.21 -15.17
N ARG A 563 -4.51 -16.09 -14.32
CA ARG A 563 -5.11 -16.55 -13.07
C ARG A 563 -4.05 -16.68 -11.98
N ALA A 564 -4.44 -16.42 -10.74
CA ALA A 564 -3.70 -16.84 -9.56
C ALA A 564 -3.96 -18.33 -9.35
N TRP A 565 -2.90 -19.14 -9.36
CA TRP A 565 -3.03 -20.58 -9.40
C TRP A 565 -2.06 -21.28 -8.43
N PRO A 566 -2.52 -22.21 -7.58
CA PRO A 566 -1.65 -22.90 -6.63
C PRO A 566 -0.53 -23.62 -7.35
N TYR A 567 0.67 -23.59 -6.77
CA TYR A 567 1.87 -24.17 -7.38
C TYR A 567 1.65 -25.60 -7.90
N ALA A 568 1.04 -26.48 -7.08
CA ALA A 568 0.77 -27.88 -7.45
C ALA A 568 -0.08 -28.00 -8.72
N LEU A 569 -1.15 -27.22 -8.85
CA LEU A 569 -2.03 -27.24 -10.01
C LEU A 569 -1.37 -26.58 -11.23
N ASN A 570 -0.62 -25.50 -11.05
CA ASN A 570 0.12 -24.84 -12.14
C ASN A 570 1.12 -25.79 -12.83
N ARG A 571 1.76 -26.64 -12.05
CA ARG A 571 2.70 -27.66 -12.56
C ARG A 571 2.02 -28.75 -13.36
N MET A 572 0.88 -29.25 -12.88
CA MET A 572 0.06 -30.21 -13.61
C MET A 572 -0.32 -29.65 -14.98
N ASP A 573 -0.66 -28.37 -15.01
CA ASP A 573 -1.08 -27.68 -16.22
C ASP A 573 0.04 -27.55 -17.25
N SER A 574 1.28 -27.24 -16.83
CA SER A 574 2.42 -27.12 -17.75
C SER A 574 2.11 -26.18 -18.95
N ASN A 575 2.85 -26.30 -20.06
CA ASN A 575 2.56 -25.56 -21.30
C ASN A 575 1.47 -26.25 -22.16
N LYS A 576 0.37 -26.68 -21.54
CA LYS A 576 -0.74 -27.36 -22.24
C LYS A 576 -1.87 -26.40 -22.60
N THR A 577 -2.68 -26.77 -23.61
CA THR A 577 -3.86 -25.98 -24.02
C THR A 577 -4.92 -25.94 -22.91
N PRO A 578 -5.82 -24.94 -22.90
CA PRO A 578 -6.88 -24.87 -21.89
C PRO A 578 -7.77 -26.11 -21.83
N LYS A 579 -8.08 -26.75 -22.98
CA LYS A 579 -8.80 -28.03 -23.00
C LYS A 579 -8.08 -29.08 -22.16
N VAL A 580 -6.76 -29.20 -22.30
CA VAL A 580 -6.00 -30.18 -21.51
C VAL A 580 -5.94 -29.75 -20.04
N LYS A 581 -5.69 -28.47 -19.73
CA LYS A 581 -5.67 -27.95 -18.35
C LYS A 581 -6.98 -28.20 -17.60
N PHE A 582 -8.12 -27.98 -18.25
CA PHE A 582 -9.44 -28.10 -17.62
C PHE A 582 -10.06 -29.50 -17.74
N TYR A 583 -9.92 -30.19 -18.86
CA TYR A 583 -10.61 -31.46 -19.12
C TYR A 583 -9.69 -32.67 -18.88
N CYS A 584 -8.59 -32.78 -19.61
CA CYS A 584 -7.74 -33.98 -19.57
C CYS A 584 -6.95 -34.13 -18.27
N ASN A 585 -6.28 -33.06 -17.82
CA ASN A 585 -5.54 -33.06 -16.54
C ASN A 585 -6.49 -33.03 -15.35
N GLY A 586 -7.65 -32.37 -15.50
CA GLY A 586 -8.68 -32.34 -14.48
C GLY A 586 -9.22 -33.72 -14.20
N GLU A 587 -9.39 -34.57 -15.20
CA GLU A 587 -10.04 -35.88 -15.05
C GLU A 587 -9.06 -37.06 -14.92
N ASP A 588 -7.75 -36.83 -14.82
CA ASP A 588 -6.76 -37.87 -14.52
C ASP A 588 -6.54 -38.00 -12.99
N PRO A 589 -7.22 -38.94 -12.30
CA PRO A 589 -7.09 -39.10 -10.86
C PRO A 589 -5.70 -39.58 -10.42
N ASN A 590 -4.89 -40.10 -11.35
CA ASN A 590 -3.55 -40.62 -11.07
C ASN A 590 -2.46 -39.56 -11.23
N HIS A 591 -2.79 -38.35 -11.70
CA HIS A 591 -1.81 -37.28 -11.81
C HIS A 591 -1.26 -36.90 -10.43
N ARG A 592 0.03 -37.15 -10.20
CA ARG A 592 0.70 -37.00 -8.89
C ARG A 592 0.42 -35.66 -8.19
N SER A 593 0.49 -34.55 -8.92
CA SER A 593 0.25 -33.22 -8.36
C SER A 593 -1.21 -32.96 -7.98
N LEU A 594 -2.16 -33.57 -8.69
CA LEU A 594 -3.59 -33.43 -8.39
C LEU A 594 -3.97 -34.28 -7.18
N LYS A 595 -3.45 -35.50 -7.11
CA LYS A 595 -3.61 -36.38 -5.95
C LYS A 595 -3.12 -35.70 -4.67
N SER A 596 -1.88 -35.20 -4.69
CA SER A 596 -1.30 -34.49 -3.53
C SER A 596 -2.09 -33.22 -3.18
N PHE A 597 -2.59 -32.47 -4.16
CA PHE A 597 -3.40 -31.29 -3.88
C PHE A 597 -4.76 -31.64 -3.25
N ARG A 598 -5.40 -32.72 -3.69
CA ARG A 598 -6.65 -33.24 -3.12
C ARG A 598 -6.48 -33.73 -1.69
N GLU A 599 -5.38 -34.43 -1.40
CA GLU A 599 -5.05 -34.89 -0.04
C GLU A 599 -4.91 -33.70 0.93
N ASN A 600 -4.35 -32.58 0.46
CA ASN A 600 -4.18 -31.38 1.27
C ASN A 600 -5.45 -30.53 1.41
N PHE A 601 -6.37 -30.60 0.45
CA PHE A 601 -7.58 -29.77 0.40
C PHE A 601 -8.82 -30.59 -0.02
N PRO A 602 -9.21 -31.63 0.74
CA PRO A 602 -10.30 -32.54 0.36
C PRO A 602 -11.63 -31.79 0.19
N ASP A 603 -11.94 -30.87 1.10
CA ASP A 603 -13.19 -30.09 1.13
C ASP A 603 -13.44 -29.26 -0.15
N LEU A 604 -12.39 -28.94 -0.91
CA LEU A 604 -12.53 -28.22 -2.19
C LEU A 604 -13.15 -29.07 -3.30
N PHE A 605 -13.09 -30.39 -3.16
CA PHE A 605 -13.57 -31.36 -4.13
C PHE A 605 -14.88 -32.02 -3.70
N ASP A 606 -15.43 -31.61 -2.56
CA ASP A 606 -16.73 -32.11 -2.09
C ASP A 606 -17.87 -31.61 -2.99
N GLY A 607 -18.73 -32.55 -3.38
CA GLY A 607 -19.93 -32.28 -4.17
C GLY A 607 -19.91 -32.92 -5.57
N PRO A 608 -20.95 -32.67 -6.38
CA PRO A 608 -21.19 -33.41 -7.62
C PRO A 608 -20.39 -32.89 -8.83
N LYS A 609 -19.58 -31.83 -8.66
CA LYS A 609 -18.86 -31.19 -9.77
C LYS A 609 -17.62 -31.99 -10.16
N SER A 610 -17.36 -32.15 -11.46
CA SER A 610 -16.08 -32.71 -11.91
C SER A 610 -14.95 -31.72 -11.64
N ASN A 611 -13.71 -32.20 -11.56
CA ASN A 611 -12.53 -31.35 -11.39
C ASN A 611 -12.42 -30.26 -12.45
N GLY A 612 -12.75 -30.58 -13.71
CA GLY A 612 -12.73 -29.60 -14.78
C GLY A 612 -13.75 -28.47 -14.58
N GLN A 613 -14.92 -28.78 -14.03
CA GLN A 613 -15.91 -27.77 -13.67
C GLN A 613 -15.40 -26.89 -12.52
N LEU A 614 -14.79 -27.50 -11.49
CA LEU A 614 -14.17 -26.77 -10.39
C LEU A 614 -13.05 -25.85 -10.87
N PHE A 615 -12.16 -26.33 -11.75
CA PHE A 615 -11.03 -25.54 -12.24
C PHE A 615 -11.47 -24.37 -13.11
N LEU A 616 -12.51 -24.56 -13.93
CA LEU A 616 -13.14 -23.47 -14.68
C LEU A 616 -13.69 -22.42 -13.71
N GLU A 617 -14.43 -22.83 -12.68
CA GLU A 617 -15.00 -21.94 -11.68
C GLU A 617 -13.92 -21.16 -10.92
N TRP A 618 -12.90 -21.85 -10.40
CA TRP A 618 -11.78 -21.25 -9.68
C TRP A 618 -10.97 -20.30 -10.55
N SER A 619 -10.91 -20.54 -11.87
CA SER A 619 -10.25 -19.67 -12.85
C SER A 619 -11.18 -18.58 -13.40
N CYS A 620 -12.44 -18.51 -12.95
CA CYS A 620 -13.47 -17.63 -13.49
C CYS A 620 -13.63 -17.74 -15.02
N CYS A 621 -13.56 -18.96 -15.54
CA CYS A 621 -13.64 -19.27 -16.96
C CYS A 621 -15.00 -19.87 -17.33
N LYS A 622 -15.55 -19.46 -18.47
CA LYS A 622 -16.74 -20.09 -19.07
C LYS A 622 -16.40 -21.44 -19.70
N LYS A 623 -17.41 -22.32 -19.86
CA LYS A 623 -17.27 -23.66 -20.46
C LYS A 623 -16.54 -23.71 -21.80
N LYS A 624 -16.64 -22.67 -22.63
CA LYS A 624 -15.91 -22.58 -23.92
C LYS A 624 -14.38 -22.71 -23.80
N TRP A 625 -13.81 -22.43 -22.63
CA TRP A 625 -12.39 -22.62 -22.37
C TRP A 625 -11.99 -24.10 -22.28
N SER A 626 -12.86 -24.98 -21.79
CA SER A 626 -12.54 -26.41 -21.66
C SER A 626 -12.57 -27.17 -22.99
N THR A 627 -13.08 -26.55 -24.06
CA THR A 627 -13.07 -27.11 -25.41
C THR A 627 -11.98 -26.47 -26.29
N ALA A 628 -11.19 -25.55 -25.73
CA ALA A 628 -10.26 -24.73 -26.49
C ALA A 628 -8.89 -25.43 -26.60
N ASP A 629 -8.59 -25.95 -27.79
CA ASP A 629 -7.44 -26.82 -28.07
C ASP A 629 -6.52 -26.29 -29.18
N MET A 630 -6.59 -24.97 -29.41
CA MET A 630 -5.87 -24.33 -30.51
C MET A 630 -4.38 -24.25 -30.20
N THR A 631 -3.56 -24.93 -31.00
CA THR A 631 -2.09 -24.98 -30.84
C THR A 631 -1.35 -24.10 -31.86
N ASP A 632 -1.97 -23.81 -33.02
CA ASP A 632 -1.41 -22.91 -34.05
C ASP A 632 -2.05 -21.51 -34.00
N LEU A 633 -1.47 -20.64 -33.17
CA LEU A 633 -1.96 -19.27 -32.99
C LEU A 633 -1.80 -18.39 -34.25
N ASN A 634 -1.08 -18.82 -35.27
CA ASN A 634 -1.03 -18.08 -36.54
C ASN A 634 -2.38 -18.12 -37.25
N ASN A 635 -3.09 -19.23 -37.16
CA ASN A 635 -4.39 -19.43 -37.80
C ASN A 635 -5.54 -19.16 -36.82
N ASP A 636 -5.39 -19.56 -35.56
CA ASP A 636 -6.44 -19.48 -34.54
C ASP A 636 -6.32 -18.29 -33.58
N GLY A 637 -5.34 -17.40 -33.77
CA GLY A 637 -5.08 -16.28 -32.85
C GLY A 637 -6.29 -15.36 -32.59
N VAL A 638 -7.19 -15.21 -33.57
CA VAL A 638 -8.44 -14.45 -33.39
C VAL A 638 -9.38 -15.14 -32.39
N LYS A 639 -9.53 -16.47 -32.48
CA LYS A 639 -10.39 -17.23 -31.55
C LYS A 639 -9.83 -17.22 -30.13
N VAL A 640 -8.50 -17.32 -29.98
CA VAL A 640 -7.83 -17.21 -28.68
C VAL A 640 -8.00 -15.81 -28.09
N PHE A 641 -7.84 -14.77 -28.91
CA PHE A 641 -8.15 -13.40 -28.52
C PHE A 641 -9.61 -13.28 -28.02
N GLU A 642 -10.60 -13.84 -28.72
CA GLU A 642 -12.00 -13.77 -28.29
C GLU A 642 -12.25 -14.45 -26.94
N LEU A 643 -11.54 -15.54 -26.62
CA LEU A 643 -11.58 -16.17 -25.30
C LEU A 643 -11.06 -15.22 -24.22
N ILE A 644 -9.88 -14.63 -24.43
CA ILE A 644 -9.21 -13.72 -23.50
C ILE A 644 -10.02 -12.43 -23.31
N ARG A 645 -10.46 -11.80 -24.41
CA ARG A 645 -11.31 -10.61 -24.40
C ARG A 645 -12.59 -10.86 -23.61
N ASP A 646 -13.31 -11.93 -23.94
CA ASP A 646 -14.60 -12.20 -23.28
C ASP A 646 -14.44 -12.45 -21.79
N ARG A 647 -13.40 -13.20 -21.38
CA ARG A 647 -13.09 -13.39 -19.95
C ARG A 647 -12.72 -12.07 -19.28
N SER A 648 -11.88 -11.23 -19.90
CA SER A 648 -11.54 -9.91 -19.37
C SER A 648 -12.80 -9.07 -19.10
N LEU A 649 -13.72 -9.03 -20.06
CA LEU A 649 -14.98 -8.30 -19.92
C LEU A 649 -15.90 -8.91 -18.87
N ASP A 650 -15.90 -10.23 -18.72
CA ASP A 650 -16.68 -10.90 -17.67
C ASP A 650 -16.11 -10.58 -16.27
N LEU A 651 -14.78 -10.54 -16.08
CA LEU A 651 -14.12 -10.14 -14.83
C LEU A 651 -14.41 -8.68 -14.46
N ILE A 652 -14.36 -7.77 -15.44
CA ILE A 652 -14.70 -6.36 -15.26
C ILE A 652 -16.19 -6.22 -14.93
N THR A 653 -17.06 -6.95 -15.65
CA THR A 653 -18.51 -6.96 -15.39
C THR A 653 -18.83 -7.44 -13.99
N HIS A 654 -18.15 -8.48 -13.50
CA HIS A 654 -18.33 -8.98 -12.14
C HIS A 654 -17.95 -7.92 -11.12
N TRP A 655 -16.79 -7.27 -11.26
CA TRP A 655 -16.36 -6.16 -10.40
C TRP A 655 -17.35 -4.99 -10.40
N TYR A 656 -17.77 -4.51 -11.58
CA TYR A 656 -18.77 -3.44 -11.71
C TYR A 656 -20.07 -3.75 -10.98
N LYS A 657 -20.56 -5.00 -11.12
CA LYS A 657 -21.82 -5.42 -10.49
C LYS A 657 -21.69 -5.63 -8.99
N GLN A 658 -20.60 -6.23 -8.51
CA GLN A 658 -20.38 -6.51 -7.09
C GLN A 658 -20.25 -5.22 -6.29
N LEU A 659 -19.51 -4.24 -6.82
CA LEU A 659 -19.26 -2.96 -6.15
C LEU A 659 -20.12 -1.80 -6.67
N GLN A 660 -21.15 -2.12 -7.47
CA GLN A 660 -22.13 -1.16 -7.98
C GLN A 660 -21.53 0.07 -8.67
N ILE A 661 -20.45 -0.11 -9.44
CA ILE A 661 -19.71 0.99 -10.05
C ILE A 661 -20.59 1.82 -10.97
N ASP A 662 -21.51 1.21 -11.72
CA ASP A 662 -22.43 1.97 -12.58
C ASP A 662 -23.32 2.97 -11.80
N LYS A 663 -23.62 2.72 -10.51
CA LYS A 663 -24.35 3.69 -9.68
C LYS A 663 -23.49 4.91 -9.29
N LEU A 664 -22.16 4.78 -9.37
CA LEU A 664 -21.21 5.85 -9.06
C LEU A 664 -20.92 6.75 -10.27
N LEU A 665 -21.33 6.36 -11.47
CA LEU A 665 -21.11 7.11 -12.69
C LEU A 665 -22.34 7.99 -12.95
N GLU A 666 -22.12 9.29 -13.06
CA GLU A 666 -23.13 10.36 -13.01
C GLU A 666 -24.48 10.09 -13.71
N GLU A 667 -25.51 10.74 -13.16
CA GLU A 667 -26.76 10.99 -13.87
C GLU A 667 -26.52 11.87 -15.11
N LYS A 668 -26.78 11.31 -16.29
CA LYS A 668 -26.75 12.08 -17.55
C LYS A 668 -27.60 13.35 -17.43
N GLY A 669 -26.98 14.51 -17.58
CA GLY A 669 -27.68 15.79 -17.70
C GLY A 669 -27.29 16.87 -16.70
N VAL A 670 -26.10 16.80 -16.11
CA VAL A 670 -25.45 17.88 -15.36
C VAL A 670 -25.54 19.20 -16.14
N LYS A 671 -25.95 20.26 -15.45
CA LYS A 671 -26.18 21.59 -15.99
C LYS A 671 -25.31 22.57 -15.22
N GLY A 672 -24.66 23.50 -15.92
CA GLY A 672 -23.93 24.59 -15.27
C GLY A 672 -24.83 25.47 -14.41
N LEU A 673 -24.20 26.22 -13.50
CA LEU A 673 -24.84 27.09 -12.52
C LEU A 673 -25.83 28.06 -13.18
N GLU A 674 -25.56 28.52 -14.41
CA GLU A 674 -26.40 29.43 -15.19
C GLU A 674 -27.82 28.89 -15.48
N LYS A 675 -28.00 27.56 -15.44
CA LYS A 675 -29.32 26.95 -15.66
C LYS A 675 -30.22 27.03 -14.43
N TYR A 676 -29.66 27.31 -13.25
CA TYR A 676 -30.40 27.53 -12.01
C TYR A 676 -30.72 29.01 -11.77
N LEU A 677 -30.05 29.94 -12.45
CA LEU A 677 -30.25 31.39 -12.32
C LEU A 677 -31.26 31.95 -13.35
N LYS A 678 -32.17 32.85 -12.95
CA LYS A 678 -33.13 33.51 -13.86
C LYS A 678 -32.42 34.56 -14.70
N LYS A 679 -32.06 34.21 -15.94
CA LYS A 679 -31.35 35.11 -16.88
C LYS A 679 -31.84 36.57 -16.94
N LYS A 680 -33.12 36.84 -16.69
CA LYS A 680 -33.68 38.21 -16.70
C LYS A 680 -33.39 39.05 -15.44
N CYS A 681 -33.08 38.41 -14.31
CA CYS A 681 -32.80 39.06 -13.02
C CYS A 681 -31.33 39.46 -12.87
N TRP A 682 -30.60 39.45 -13.99
CA TRP A 682 -29.17 39.19 -13.99
C TRP A 682 -28.64 39.74 -15.34
N LYS A 683 -28.14 40.98 -15.36
CA LYS A 683 -27.62 41.68 -16.57
C LYS A 683 -26.08 41.61 -16.64
N LYS A 684 -25.51 41.37 -17.84
CA LYS A 684 -24.06 41.60 -18.11
C LYS A 684 -23.77 43.10 -17.96
N ASN A 685 -22.61 43.48 -17.41
CA ASN A 685 -22.28 44.89 -17.10
C ASN A 685 -22.19 45.73 -18.41
N PRO A 686 -22.80 46.93 -18.51
CA PRO A 686 -22.79 47.72 -19.75
C PRO A 686 -21.51 48.55 -20.00
N GLY A 687 -20.50 48.52 -19.12
CA GLY A 687 -19.40 49.50 -19.08
C GLY A 687 -17.97 48.94 -19.14
N ASP A 688 -17.74 47.76 -19.72
CA ASP A 688 -16.39 47.20 -19.91
C ASP A 688 -15.59 47.98 -20.96
N HIS A 689 -14.82 48.99 -20.53
CA HIS A 689 -13.69 49.42 -21.35
C HIS A 689 -12.35 49.64 -20.67
N HIS A 690 -12.17 50.00 -19.38
CA HIS A 690 -10.78 50.32 -18.93
C HIS A 690 -10.35 50.08 -17.47
N LEU A 691 -11.11 49.44 -16.56
CA LEU A 691 -10.69 49.38 -15.14
C LEU A 691 -10.68 48.01 -14.43
N LEU A 692 -10.92 46.89 -15.13
CA LEU A 692 -10.98 45.57 -14.46
C LEU A 692 -10.08 44.49 -15.09
N GLU A 693 -9.33 44.82 -16.14
CA GLU A 693 -8.55 43.84 -16.92
C GLU A 693 -7.35 43.25 -16.18
N ASP A 694 -6.85 43.86 -15.09
CA ASP A 694 -5.69 43.31 -14.36
C ASP A 694 -6.06 42.45 -13.14
N TYR A 695 -7.31 42.47 -12.66
CA TYR A 695 -7.69 41.78 -11.41
C TYR A 695 -8.73 40.65 -11.57
N PHE A 696 -9.40 40.53 -12.72
CA PHE A 696 -10.51 39.58 -12.90
C PHE A 696 -10.59 38.96 -14.31
N VAL A 697 -9.48 38.41 -14.80
CA VAL A 697 -9.43 37.74 -16.11
C VAL A 697 -9.97 36.31 -16.04
N GLY A 698 -11.09 36.09 -16.74
CA GLY A 698 -11.54 34.76 -17.17
C GLY A 698 -13.05 34.62 -17.35
N GLU A 699 -13.63 35.28 -18.36
CA GLU A 699 -14.99 35.04 -18.90
C GLU A 699 -16.09 34.78 -17.86
N SER A 700 -16.43 35.85 -17.12
CA SER A 700 -17.37 35.85 -16.01
C SER A 700 -18.69 36.51 -16.40
N ARG A 701 -19.83 35.84 -16.17
CA ARG A 701 -21.13 36.53 -16.27
C ARG A 701 -21.37 37.37 -15.03
N TRP A 702 -21.19 38.68 -15.13
CA TRP A 702 -21.78 39.62 -14.20
C TRP A 702 -23.29 39.50 -14.25
N LEU A 703 -23.92 39.45 -13.09
CA LEU A 703 -25.34 39.38 -12.98
C LEU A 703 -25.76 40.32 -11.83
N LYS A 704 -26.66 41.29 -12.08
CA LYS A 704 -27.21 42.25 -11.08
C LYS A 704 -28.71 42.02 -10.81
N PRO A 705 -29.18 41.86 -9.56
CA PRO A 705 -30.60 41.97 -9.23
C PRO A 705 -31.02 43.45 -9.13
N GLU A 706 -32.21 43.78 -9.65
CA GLU A 706 -32.87 45.07 -9.43
C GLU A 706 -33.67 44.95 -8.12
N LEU A 707 -33.12 45.48 -7.02
CA LEU A 707 -33.84 45.62 -5.75
C LEU A 707 -34.72 46.88 -5.86
N SER A 708 -36.03 46.75 -5.74
CA SER A 708 -36.96 47.88 -5.69
C SER A 708 -37.38 48.14 -4.24
N GLY A 709 -36.78 49.16 -3.61
CA GLY A 709 -37.04 49.62 -2.24
C GLY A 709 -36.15 50.83 -1.91
N GLU A 710 -36.34 51.48 -0.76
CA GLU A 710 -35.65 52.74 -0.37
C GLU A 710 -34.10 52.68 -0.32
N LEU A 711 -33.50 51.51 -0.53
CA LEU A 711 -32.05 51.31 -0.62
C LEU A 711 -31.56 51.56 -2.06
N LYS A 712 -30.90 52.70 -2.28
CA LYS A 712 -30.06 53.05 -3.45
C LYS A 712 -28.92 52.02 -3.67
N PRO A 713 -28.26 51.96 -4.84
CA PRO A 713 -28.17 50.70 -5.58
C PRO A 713 -26.94 49.86 -5.20
N MET A 714 -27.08 49.00 -4.19
CA MET A 714 -26.16 47.86 -3.95
C MET A 714 -26.26 46.85 -5.09
N TRP A 715 -25.13 46.36 -5.62
CA TRP A 715 -25.11 45.32 -6.65
C TRP A 715 -24.58 44.01 -6.09
N ILE A 716 -25.34 42.93 -6.27
CA ILE A 716 -24.85 41.57 -6.03
C ILE A 716 -24.22 41.10 -7.34
N TYR A 717 -23.06 40.44 -7.29
CA TYR A 717 -22.44 39.79 -8.44
C TYR A 717 -22.04 38.35 -8.12
N MET A 718 -21.97 37.54 -9.17
CA MET A 718 -21.52 36.15 -9.11
C MET A 718 -20.64 35.87 -10.31
N VAL A 719 -19.41 35.48 -10.06
CA VAL A 719 -18.46 35.05 -11.09
C VAL A 719 -18.35 33.54 -11.03
N PHE A 720 -18.64 32.91 -12.15
CA PHE A 720 -18.43 31.50 -12.38
C PHE A 720 -18.06 31.30 -13.86
N PRO A 721 -17.41 30.18 -14.18
CA PRO A 721 -16.82 30.00 -15.51
C PRO A 721 -17.86 29.70 -16.60
N GLU A 722 -17.81 30.39 -17.75
CA GLU A 722 -18.86 30.29 -18.80
C GLU A 722 -18.88 28.94 -19.56
N ASP A 723 -17.73 28.33 -19.87
CA ASP A 723 -17.65 27.44 -21.06
C ASP A 723 -17.03 26.03 -20.90
N VAL A 724 -16.89 25.48 -19.69
CA VAL A 724 -16.47 24.07 -19.57
C VAL A 724 -17.40 23.28 -18.66
N PRO A 725 -17.94 22.12 -19.10
CA PRO A 725 -18.60 21.13 -18.24
C PRO A 725 -17.73 20.58 -17.08
N GLU A 726 -16.52 21.13 -16.87
CA GLU A 726 -15.43 20.55 -16.08
C GLU A 726 -14.99 21.43 -14.87
N GLN A 727 -15.61 22.58 -14.63
CA GLN A 727 -15.06 23.56 -13.67
C GLN A 727 -15.47 23.34 -12.20
N ILE A 728 -15.42 22.09 -11.73
CA ILE A 728 -15.30 21.82 -10.29
C ILE A 728 -13.88 22.27 -9.88
N GLY A 729 -13.75 23.14 -8.89
CA GLY A 729 -12.43 23.64 -8.49
C GLY A 729 -12.47 24.49 -7.22
N GLU A 730 -11.32 24.60 -6.56
CA GLU A 730 -11.18 25.35 -5.31
C GLU A 730 -11.34 26.85 -5.55
N GLY A 731 -12.31 27.47 -4.85
CA GLY A 731 -12.56 28.91 -4.89
C GLY A 731 -12.94 29.47 -6.26
N LYS A 732 -13.44 28.63 -7.17
CA LYS A 732 -13.77 29.00 -8.56
C LYS A 732 -15.11 29.70 -8.72
N ILE A 733 -15.95 29.71 -7.69
CA ILE A 733 -17.19 30.48 -7.65
C ILE A 733 -16.94 31.67 -6.75
N GLU A 734 -16.98 32.87 -7.30
CA GLU A 734 -16.86 34.08 -6.51
C GLU A 734 -18.22 34.76 -6.44
N PHE A 735 -18.56 35.23 -5.25
CA PHE A 735 -19.83 35.89 -5.00
C PHE A 735 -19.60 37.09 -4.10
N GLY A 736 -20.17 38.22 -4.46
CA GLY A 736 -19.88 39.47 -3.77
C GLY A 736 -20.91 40.55 -3.94
N LEU A 737 -20.66 41.63 -3.21
CA LEU A 737 -21.39 42.88 -3.19
C LEU A 737 -20.48 44.00 -3.69
N TYR A 738 -21.08 44.92 -4.44
CA TYR A 738 -20.52 46.19 -4.81
C TYR A 738 -21.36 47.32 -4.23
N LEU A 739 -20.69 48.25 -3.55
CA LEU A 739 -21.29 49.40 -2.88
C LEU A 739 -20.74 50.69 -3.53
N PRO A 740 -21.51 51.36 -4.39
CA PRO A 740 -21.12 52.67 -4.91
C PRO A 740 -21.24 53.73 -3.81
N GLU A 741 -20.27 54.65 -3.71
CA GLU A 741 -20.38 55.80 -2.79
C GLU A 741 -21.63 56.63 -3.12
N SER A 742 -22.64 56.55 -2.26
CA SER A 742 -23.63 57.62 -2.11
C SER A 742 -24.02 57.71 -0.64
N GLU A 743 -23.77 58.88 -0.05
CA GLU A 743 -24.13 59.39 1.27
C GLU A 743 -25.27 58.63 1.99
N GLU A 744 -24.94 57.51 2.62
CA GLU A 744 -25.50 56.94 3.85
C GLU A 744 -24.78 55.60 4.09
N GLN A 745 -24.04 55.49 5.19
CA GLN A 745 -23.31 54.27 5.54
C GLN A 745 -24.28 53.09 5.70
N VAL A 746 -24.34 52.20 4.71
CA VAL A 746 -24.87 50.85 4.95
C VAL A 746 -23.97 50.20 6.00
N SER A 747 -24.44 50.15 7.24
CA SER A 747 -23.72 49.56 8.36
C SER A 747 -23.73 48.04 8.22
N LEU A 748 -22.73 47.50 7.51
CA LEU A 748 -22.48 46.07 7.49
C LEU A 748 -21.91 45.64 8.84
N GLN A 749 -22.50 44.59 9.42
CA GLN A 749 -21.91 43.97 10.60
C GLN A 749 -20.59 43.32 10.17
N PRO A 750 -19.44 43.63 10.79
CA PRO A 750 -18.22 42.92 10.51
C PRO A 750 -18.42 41.44 10.85
N LEU A 751 -18.12 40.54 9.90
CA LEU A 751 -18.01 39.12 10.18
C LEU A 751 -17.05 38.95 11.37
N LYS A 752 -17.43 38.12 12.35
CA LYS A 752 -16.70 37.94 13.61
C LYS A 752 -15.22 37.54 13.42
N GLU A 753 -14.87 37.05 12.23
CA GLU A 753 -13.51 36.69 11.82
C GLU A 753 -13.11 37.51 10.60
N LYS A 754 -12.13 38.42 10.75
CA LYS A 754 -11.59 39.26 9.66
C LYS A 754 -11.00 38.46 8.49
N GLU A 755 -10.68 37.18 8.68
CA GLU A 755 -10.10 36.29 7.66
C GLU A 755 -11.11 35.86 6.57
N GLU A 756 -12.42 36.07 6.78
CA GLU A 756 -13.47 35.67 5.83
C GLU A 756 -13.84 36.73 4.78
N LEU A 757 -13.25 37.93 4.87
CA LEU A 757 -13.53 39.07 4.00
C LEU A 757 -12.29 39.42 3.19
N ASN A 758 -12.34 39.18 1.87
CA ASN A 758 -11.40 39.83 0.97
C ASN A 758 -11.94 41.23 0.68
N LEU A 759 -11.33 42.23 1.28
CA LEU A 759 -11.62 43.65 1.03
C LEU A 759 -10.59 44.17 0.02
N TYR A 760 -11.07 44.63 -1.13
CA TYR A 760 -10.27 45.45 -2.02
C TYR A 760 -10.70 46.90 -1.81
N GLN A 761 -9.80 47.73 -1.29
CA GLN A 761 -9.92 49.18 -1.31
C GLN A 761 -8.95 49.67 -2.38
N ASN A 762 -9.48 50.24 -3.45
CA ASN A 762 -8.65 51.00 -4.39
C ASN A 762 -8.53 52.43 -3.88
N ASP A 763 -7.45 53.13 -4.22
CA ASP A 763 -7.20 54.52 -3.80
C ASP A 763 -8.26 55.53 -4.32
N ASP A 764 -9.24 55.06 -5.10
CA ASP A 764 -10.46 55.77 -5.51
C ASP A 764 -11.74 54.99 -5.13
N ILE A 765 -12.43 55.44 -4.07
CA ILE A 765 -13.91 55.59 -3.95
C ILE A 765 -14.83 54.32 -4.05
N GLU A 766 -14.34 53.09 -4.28
CA GLU A 766 -15.19 51.87 -4.37
C GLU A 766 -14.93 50.82 -3.27
N GLN A 767 -16.00 50.22 -2.71
CA GLN A 767 -15.91 49.11 -1.76
C GLN A 767 -16.48 47.80 -2.34
N TRP A 768 -15.60 46.81 -2.49
CA TRP A 768 -15.93 45.45 -2.91
C TRP A 768 -15.84 44.49 -1.72
N ILE A 769 -16.89 43.69 -1.53
CA ILE A 769 -16.91 42.63 -0.51
C ILE A 769 -17.27 41.33 -1.19
N TYR A 770 -16.41 40.32 -1.10
CA TYR A 770 -16.68 39.03 -1.73
C TYR A 770 -16.10 37.85 -0.96
N LYS A 771 -16.66 36.68 -1.25
CA LYS A 771 -16.18 35.38 -0.77
C LYS A 771 -16.08 34.43 -1.95
N ARG A 772 -15.06 33.57 -1.90
CA ARG A 772 -14.87 32.48 -2.86
C ARG A 772 -15.42 31.19 -2.29
N TYR A 773 -16.15 30.48 -3.13
CA TYR A 773 -16.86 29.25 -2.84
C TYR A 773 -16.31 28.13 -3.72
N THR A 774 -16.36 26.92 -3.18
CA THR A 774 -15.89 25.71 -3.86
C THR A 774 -17.09 24.83 -4.15
N LEU A 775 -17.39 24.59 -5.42
CA LEU A 775 -18.44 23.64 -5.78
C LEU A 775 -17.96 22.21 -5.50
N GLY A 776 -18.67 21.49 -4.63
CA GLY A 776 -18.31 20.13 -4.24
C GLY A 776 -18.42 19.12 -5.39
N SER A 777 -19.44 19.25 -6.23
CA SER A 777 -19.71 18.39 -7.40
C SER A 777 -20.78 19.05 -8.26
N HIS A 778 -21.10 18.45 -9.41
CA HIS A 778 -22.23 18.83 -10.23
C HIS A 778 -23.57 18.21 -9.80
N ASN A 779 -23.60 17.52 -8.66
CA ASN A 779 -24.83 16.97 -8.11
C ASN A 779 -25.75 18.08 -7.59
N ARG A 780 -27.06 17.83 -7.67
CA ARG A 780 -28.14 18.64 -7.09
C ARG A 780 -27.81 19.14 -5.68
N HIS A 781 -27.28 18.27 -4.83
CA HIS A 781 -26.96 18.57 -3.43
C HIS A 781 -25.85 19.61 -3.29
N SER A 782 -24.78 19.55 -4.09
CA SER A 782 -23.72 20.58 -4.07
C SER A 782 -24.22 21.96 -4.47
N TYR A 783 -25.18 22.05 -5.39
CA TYR A 783 -25.81 23.32 -5.72
C TYR A 783 -26.72 23.82 -4.59
N GLN A 784 -27.41 22.92 -3.87
CA GLN A 784 -28.19 23.26 -2.68
C GLN A 784 -27.30 23.84 -1.59
N ASP A 785 -26.18 23.18 -1.29
CA ASP A 785 -25.21 23.64 -0.29
C ASP A 785 -24.60 24.97 -0.68
N LEU A 786 -24.15 25.11 -1.94
CA LEU A 786 -23.64 26.38 -2.46
C LEU A 786 -24.65 27.52 -2.26
N PHE A 787 -25.91 27.33 -2.66
CA PHE A 787 -26.93 28.38 -2.49
C PHE A 787 -27.22 28.68 -1.01
N ARG A 788 -27.17 27.67 -0.12
CA ARG A 788 -27.31 27.85 1.33
C ARG A 788 -26.17 28.67 1.91
N GLU A 789 -24.93 28.35 1.55
CA GLU A 789 -23.72 29.07 1.99
C GLU A 789 -23.72 30.52 1.49
N LEU A 790 -24.10 30.75 0.23
CA LEU A 790 -24.23 32.09 -0.34
C LEU A 790 -25.28 32.92 0.41
N LYS A 791 -26.45 32.34 0.69
CA LYS A 791 -27.50 33.00 1.47
C LYS A 791 -27.05 33.30 2.91
N SER A 792 -26.46 32.32 3.59
CA SER A 792 -25.97 32.49 4.96
C SER A 792 -24.89 33.57 5.04
N TRP A 793 -24.02 33.65 4.05
CA TRP A 793 -23.03 34.72 3.98
C TRP A 793 -23.66 36.10 3.84
N LEU A 794 -24.67 36.27 2.97
CA LEU A 794 -25.42 37.54 2.88
C LEU A 794 -26.07 37.94 4.21
N GLN A 795 -26.67 36.99 4.92
CA GLN A 795 -27.29 37.24 6.23
C GLN A 795 -26.25 37.61 7.29
N ASN A 796 -25.09 36.96 7.29
CA ASN A 796 -24.01 37.24 8.25
C ASN A 796 -23.37 38.62 8.05
N LEU A 797 -23.48 39.22 6.86
CA LEU A 797 -23.06 40.60 6.60
C LEU A 797 -24.02 41.65 7.19
N GLY A 798 -25.13 41.24 7.81
CA GLY A 798 -26.12 42.14 8.41
C GLY A 798 -27.15 42.69 7.41
N LEU A 799 -27.27 42.09 6.23
CA LEU A 799 -28.28 42.46 5.24
C LEU A 799 -29.66 41.96 5.67
N SER A 800 -30.72 42.72 5.36
CA SER A 800 -32.10 42.33 5.65
C SER A 800 -32.49 41.04 4.94
N ASP A 801 -33.43 40.28 5.53
CA ASP A 801 -33.99 39.09 4.90
C ASP A 801 -34.64 39.38 3.53
N GLU A 802 -35.05 40.62 3.30
CA GLU A 802 -35.55 41.07 2.00
C GLU A 802 -34.46 41.04 0.92
N VAL A 803 -33.23 41.47 1.23
CA VAL A 803 -32.09 41.44 0.30
C VAL A 803 -31.63 40.02 0.03
N ALA A 804 -31.50 39.20 1.08
CA ALA A 804 -31.20 37.77 0.92
C ALA A 804 -32.32 37.06 0.14
N GLY A 805 -33.57 37.43 0.39
CA GLY A 805 -34.76 36.95 -0.30
C GLY A 805 -34.79 37.37 -1.77
N ALA A 806 -34.27 38.53 -2.14
CA ALA A 806 -34.17 38.98 -3.53
C ALA A 806 -33.18 38.13 -4.35
N PHE A 807 -32.03 37.77 -3.77
CA PHE A 807 -31.10 36.81 -4.39
C PHE A 807 -31.80 35.47 -4.63
N MET A 808 -32.47 34.92 -3.62
CA MET A 808 -33.20 33.66 -3.78
C MET A 808 -34.34 33.77 -4.81
N ASN A 809 -35.02 34.91 -4.85
CA ASN A 809 -36.02 35.21 -5.87
C ASN A 809 -35.45 35.25 -7.29
N SER A 810 -34.15 35.50 -7.48
CA SER A 810 -33.45 35.44 -8.77
C SER A 810 -33.21 33.99 -9.26
N ILE A 811 -33.51 32.97 -8.46
CA ILE A 811 -33.34 31.56 -8.83
C ILE A 811 -34.54 31.06 -9.67
N LYS A 812 -34.30 30.26 -10.72
CA LYS A 812 -35.34 29.70 -11.63
C LYS A 812 -36.22 28.67 -10.93
N LYS A 813 -37.38 28.29 -11.50
CA LYS A 813 -38.27 27.23 -10.98
C LYS A 813 -37.52 25.93 -10.58
N ARG A 814 -36.54 25.48 -11.37
CA ARG A 814 -35.71 24.31 -11.04
C ARG A 814 -34.86 24.53 -9.77
N GLY A 815 -34.34 25.74 -9.58
CA GLY A 815 -33.60 26.08 -8.37
C GLY A 815 -34.49 26.52 -7.20
N ARG A 816 -35.69 27.05 -7.44
CA ARG A 816 -36.70 27.26 -6.37
C ARG A 816 -37.10 25.95 -5.72
N LYS A 817 -37.26 24.89 -6.50
CA LYS A 817 -37.45 23.54 -5.93
C LYS A 817 -36.25 23.10 -5.07
N LEU A 818 -35.03 23.53 -5.41
CA LEU A 818 -33.85 23.28 -4.56
C LEU A 818 -33.95 24.06 -3.25
N GLU A 819 -34.33 25.33 -3.34
CA GLU A 819 -34.52 26.23 -2.21
C GLU A 819 -35.64 25.76 -1.27
N GLU A 820 -36.82 25.43 -1.81
CA GLU A 820 -37.98 24.98 -1.04
C GLU A 820 -37.67 23.68 -0.27
N GLU A 821 -36.91 22.76 -0.87
CA GLU A 821 -36.45 21.52 -0.21
C GLU A 821 -35.35 21.79 0.84
N VAL A 822 -34.68 22.95 0.81
CA VAL A 822 -33.64 23.35 1.75
C VAL A 822 -34.20 24.18 2.91
N MET A 823 -35.29 24.90 2.66
CA MET A 823 -35.94 25.85 3.58
C MET A 823 -37.16 25.28 4.31
N GLY A 824 -37.74 24.18 3.81
CA GLY A 824 -38.73 23.37 4.52
C GLY A 824 -38.06 22.38 5.45
#